data_AF-A0A9X8E774-F1
#
_entry.id   AF-A0A9X8E774-F1
#
_cell.length_a   1.000
_cell.length_b   1.000
_cell.length_c   1.000
_cell.angle_alpha   90.00
_cell.angle_beta   90.00
_cell.angle_gamma   90.00
#
_symmetry.space_group_name_H-M   'P 1'
#
loop_
_entity.id
_entity.type
_entity.pdbx_description
1 polymer ?
#
loop_
_entity_poly.entity_id
_entity_poly.type
_entity_poly.pdbx_seq_one_letter_code
_entity_poly.pdbx_strand_id
1 'polypeptide(L)'
;MPPPRVSPESNTWIPTLKPAQPSRSWSQTLELLAGAVYVAISVFCSAWYCTHSAPYLTNDMWWPRFNTTGTQTFLADVLNAKLATTASVPSLDLCAANSAVYGRYDLDMTSVAQSPVYPRHYMLGAHSDFEDAISGMHMTTVAFNLRMFTQYCWLDFDKKYPIAHTAARQDRCVRSEGDNAAVHMEALLRNVVWKDFVSATGGPTLTGNFERPLGQYPGGTAWINSVKDAFVNVPTEVAYWKSKAMMRWQLQWQNAWQQGIDEMITVVSALGMSQSLAIKRVPYFHRGSGPWTSVAMYSGLWNEIGRAVMGNFSLIRGSATHYSLMNFTFEMAISINPTSVQTLLWHQEVGTYNTIDMKFQSIPPSVDALATAFRQALVPALQTTLGDAYNAIPDVVVDPAPPGWIIGTNLTYYGGNPLCFTGSAQPFIQQNFGFDDACLTQDKLTMTLTRSAIVFALMASGVSDVTGIYRICSLCRTTSTALCLASLGPGLDVAANIPMSLQALVAAVAADVPTVSLMQFAVNSTTPVLLRQLLLDPTDAAWSFFGWIQLFDWGLNRREVVSFEGDVSALPLMSRAYTLQSFQPSPVQVQHSASDYMIVLTAYASVHLVLVALLLLGYGVLTRTHVRGRNLFRFNRVVGSVWVGRVILMIRGITACILLCTAPIAMVTSSRGWTSFEFSTRGVVESVLVTGEATWILYVVHDFLGIVTTEYAYYYAPISSALAWVVMFVLELTSPIQATASIDRQCSTLVMGKQIKCVSGTVYVGSVGRLYALFAIFGGSVIVGMVLAFPMRDRRRQSGANLVLGGIGETFLDPSKGDLGDGMKVAEGVALDNVSCVMCGLLVYRVERTVYVFDLKLWIVFKVQSGTPTLPPITSFHSSAIKRIPSSPAVVATDSKHQLRWRDRVRAGVGFAYMFWALTGMVLYILATQENMANDFWWKGFNSTGTHAY
;
A
#
# COMPACT_ATOMS: atom_id res chain seq x y z
N MET A 1 60.92 -20.91 -70.65
CA MET A 1 61.36 -20.59 -69.27
C MET A 1 60.14 -20.30 -68.42
N PRO A 2 59.77 -21.14 -67.45
CA PRO A 2 58.91 -20.73 -66.35
C PRO A 2 59.75 -20.07 -65.24
N PRO A 3 59.27 -18.96 -64.65
CA PRO A 3 59.94 -18.24 -63.57
C PRO A 3 59.77 -18.94 -62.21
N PRO A 4 60.62 -18.61 -61.21
CA PRO A 4 60.71 -19.33 -59.94
C PRO A 4 59.50 -19.03 -59.04
N ARG A 5 59.06 -20.07 -58.30
CA ARG A 5 58.08 -19.97 -57.22
C ARG A 5 58.69 -19.22 -56.04
N VAL A 6 58.16 -18.05 -55.75
CA VAL A 6 58.34 -17.36 -54.47
C VAL A 6 57.46 -18.06 -53.44
N SER A 7 58.07 -18.61 -52.39
CA SER A 7 57.39 -19.13 -51.20
C SER A 7 56.75 -17.96 -50.43
N PRO A 8 55.45 -18.02 -50.08
CA PRO A 8 54.92 -17.17 -49.04
C PRO A 8 55.38 -17.73 -47.70
N GLU A 9 56.25 -17.00 -47.00
CA GLU A 9 56.46 -17.21 -45.57
C GLU A 9 55.12 -17.04 -44.85
N SER A 10 54.55 -18.16 -44.44
CA SER A 10 53.32 -18.20 -43.67
C SER A 10 53.63 -17.82 -42.22
N ASN A 11 53.51 -16.53 -41.89
CA ASN A 11 53.33 -16.10 -40.51
C ASN A 11 51.97 -16.61 -40.02
N THR A 12 51.93 -17.87 -39.59
CA THR A 12 50.71 -18.53 -39.11
C THR A 12 50.45 -18.18 -37.65
N TRP A 13 49.37 -17.44 -37.45
CA TRP A 13 48.69 -17.05 -36.21
C TRP A 13 48.11 -18.24 -35.40
N ILE A 14 48.69 -19.42 -35.52
CA ILE A 14 48.07 -20.68 -35.10
C ILE A 14 48.57 -21.06 -33.69
N PRO A 15 47.67 -21.35 -32.73
CA PRO A 15 48.02 -21.94 -31.44
C PRO A 15 48.90 -23.18 -31.63
N THR A 16 50.03 -23.30 -30.93
CA THR A 16 50.91 -24.47 -31.03
C THR A 16 50.81 -25.32 -29.77
N LEU A 17 50.52 -26.62 -29.90
CA LEU A 17 50.40 -27.53 -28.77
C LEU A 17 51.74 -28.23 -28.50
N LYS A 18 52.21 -28.19 -27.24
CA LYS A 18 53.37 -28.98 -26.79
C LYS A 18 52.97 -29.90 -25.63
N PRO A 19 53.37 -31.19 -25.64
CA PRO A 19 53.12 -32.10 -24.53
C PRO A 19 54.04 -31.74 -23.36
N ALA A 20 53.46 -31.55 -22.17
CA ALA A 20 54.20 -31.52 -20.91
C ALA A 20 53.59 -32.58 -19.98
N GLN A 21 54.40 -33.51 -19.51
CA GLN A 21 54.08 -34.37 -18.38
C GLN A 21 54.90 -33.89 -17.16
N PRO A 22 54.30 -33.17 -16.21
CA PRO A 22 54.87 -33.06 -14.88
C PRO A 22 54.24 -34.12 -13.97
N SER A 23 55.08 -34.76 -13.14
CA SER A 23 54.62 -35.47 -11.96
C SER A 23 53.90 -34.49 -11.03
N ARG A 24 52.73 -34.89 -10.50
CA ARG A 24 51.97 -34.04 -9.59
C ARG A 24 52.58 -34.05 -8.21
N SER A 25 52.90 -32.88 -7.69
CA SER A 25 53.19 -32.75 -6.27
C SER A 25 51.91 -32.88 -5.43
N TRP A 26 52.03 -33.35 -4.19
CA TRP A 26 50.92 -33.42 -3.23
C TRP A 26 50.19 -32.08 -3.08
N SER A 27 50.93 -30.96 -3.12
CA SER A 27 50.37 -29.61 -3.07
C SER A 27 49.42 -29.30 -4.24
N GLN A 28 49.75 -29.72 -5.46
CA GLN A 28 48.90 -29.51 -6.64
C GLN A 28 47.63 -30.36 -6.60
N THR A 29 47.70 -31.55 -6.00
CA THR A 29 46.54 -32.41 -5.78
C THR A 29 45.60 -31.80 -4.74
N LEU A 30 46.13 -31.28 -3.62
CA LEU A 30 45.35 -30.54 -2.62
C LEU A 30 44.71 -29.28 -3.21
N GLU A 31 45.45 -28.49 -4.00
CA GLU A 31 44.92 -27.31 -4.68
C GLU A 31 43.77 -27.66 -5.65
N LEU A 32 43.89 -28.78 -6.36
CA LEU A 32 42.82 -29.26 -7.25
C LEU A 32 41.57 -29.67 -6.47
N LEU A 33 41.73 -30.45 -5.41
CA LEU A 33 40.61 -30.88 -4.57
C LEU A 33 39.90 -29.69 -3.93
N ALA A 34 40.68 -28.76 -3.35
CA ALA A 34 40.13 -27.55 -2.74
C ALA A 34 39.43 -26.65 -3.78
N GLY A 35 40.01 -26.51 -4.97
CA GLY A 35 39.39 -25.77 -6.08
C GLY A 35 38.10 -26.42 -6.60
N ALA A 36 38.06 -27.75 -6.69
CA ALA A 36 36.87 -28.50 -7.10
C ALA A 36 35.74 -28.38 -6.05
N VAL A 37 36.08 -28.51 -4.76
CA VAL A 37 35.14 -28.28 -3.66
C VAL A 37 34.62 -26.85 -3.67
N TYR A 38 35.48 -25.85 -3.91
CA TYR A 38 35.07 -24.45 -4.05
C TYR A 38 34.05 -24.25 -5.18
N VAL A 39 34.29 -24.82 -6.38
CA VAL A 39 33.33 -24.72 -7.49
C VAL A 39 32.01 -25.41 -7.15
N ALA A 40 32.05 -26.59 -6.55
CA ALA A 40 30.85 -27.32 -6.13
C ALA A 40 30.02 -26.53 -5.11
N ILE A 41 30.66 -25.99 -4.06
CA ILE A 41 30.00 -25.15 -3.06
C ILE A 41 29.46 -23.87 -3.71
N SER A 42 30.24 -23.22 -4.58
CA SER A 42 29.82 -21.98 -5.23
C SER A 42 28.59 -22.16 -6.11
N VAL A 43 28.52 -23.25 -6.88
CA VAL A 43 27.37 -23.57 -7.73
C VAL A 43 26.16 -23.95 -6.87
N PHE A 44 26.38 -24.72 -5.80
CA PHE A 44 25.34 -25.04 -4.83
C PHE A 44 24.76 -23.77 -4.18
N CYS A 45 25.62 -22.88 -3.67
CA CYS A 45 25.22 -21.58 -3.13
C CYS A 45 24.45 -20.77 -4.17
N SER A 46 24.93 -20.71 -5.42
CA SER A 46 24.23 -19.99 -6.49
C SER A 46 22.81 -20.51 -6.73
N ALA A 47 22.62 -21.83 -6.74
CA ALA A 47 21.30 -22.46 -6.87
C ALA A 47 20.43 -22.26 -5.62
N TRP A 48 21.04 -22.37 -4.44
CA TRP A 48 20.36 -22.19 -3.16
C TRP A 48 19.90 -20.74 -2.92
N TYR A 49 20.65 -19.76 -3.44
CA TYR A 49 20.24 -18.36 -3.43
C TYR A 49 18.95 -18.13 -4.21
N CYS A 50 18.73 -18.85 -5.32
CA CYS A 50 17.47 -18.73 -6.07
C CYS A 50 16.26 -19.11 -5.21
N THR A 51 16.38 -20.11 -4.33
CA THR A 51 15.27 -20.52 -3.46
C THR A 51 15.05 -19.54 -2.30
N HIS A 52 16.10 -18.87 -1.82
CA HIS A 52 16.02 -17.84 -0.77
C HIS A 52 15.55 -16.47 -1.28
N SER A 53 15.88 -16.10 -2.51
CA SER A 53 15.44 -14.85 -3.13
C SER A 53 14.02 -14.92 -3.67
N ALA A 54 13.54 -16.10 -4.06
CA ALA A 54 12.21 -16.28 -4.63
C ALA A 54 11.06 -15.67 -3.78
N PRO A 55 11.00 -15.85 -2.44
CA PRO A 55 9.95 -15.24 -1.62
C PRO A 55 9.92 -13.70 -1.67
N TYR A 56 11.07 -13.05 -1.82
CA TYR A 56 11.18 -11.60 -1.88
C TYR A 56 10.89 -11.05 -3.28
N LEU A 57 11.13 -11.85 -4.31
CA LEU A 57 10.89 -11.48 -5.70
C LEU A 57 9.50 -11.93 -6.18
N THR A 58 8.53 -12.09 -5.28
CA THR A 58 7.15 -12.39 -5.68
C THR A 58 6.35 -11.15 -6.03
N ASN A 59 6.84 -9.94 -5.76
CA ASN A 59 6.14 -8.67 -6.01
C ASN A 59 7.14 -7.50 -6.10
N ASP A 60 6.74 -6.39 -6.70
CA ASP A 60 7.61 -5.24 -6.98
C ASP A 60 7.85 -4.36 -5.73
N MET A 61 7.21 -4.63 -4.58
CA MET A 61 7.56 -4.01 -3.30
C MET A 61 8.71 -4.72 -2.59
N TRP A 62 9.10 -5.89 -3.11
CA TRP A 62 10.05 -6.84 -2.52
C TRP A 62 9.69 -7.30 -1.11
N TRP A 63 8.40 -7.20 -0.75
CA TRP A 63 7.91 -7.67 0.53
C TRP A 63 7.76 -9.20 0.48
N PRO A 64 8.47 -9.97 1.31
CA PRO A 64 8.47 -11.43 1.20
C PRO A 64 7.06 -12.04 1.35
N ARG A 65 6.67 -12.87 0.37
CA ARG A 65 5.38 -13.60 0.31
C ARG A 65 4.13 -12.70 0.41
N PHE A 66 4.24 -11.42 0.07
CA PHE A 66 3.10 -10.52 0.10
C PHE A 66 2.05 -10.94 -0.94
N ASN A 67 0.80 -11.05 -0.51
CA ASN A 67 -0.34 -11.38 -1.35
C ASN A 67 -1.55 -10.51 -0.99
N THR A 68 -2.47 -10.35 -1.94
CA THR A 68 -3.70 -9.56 -1.76
C THR A 68 -4.74 -10.26 -0.90
N THR A 69 -4.73 -11.60 -0.89
CA THR A 69 -5.73 -12.42 -0.20
C THR A 69 -5.43 -12.68 1.27
N GLY A 70 -4.24 -12.38 1.77
CA GLY A 70 -3.86 -12.63 3.17
C GLY A 70 -3.07 -11.49 3.81
N THR A 71 -1.91 -11.15 3.25
CA THR A 71 -1.02 -10.15 3.83
C THR A 71 -1.60 -8.74 3.75
N GLN A 72 -2.18 -8.38 2.59
CA GLN A 72 -2.81 -7.07 2.42
C GLN A 72 -4.04 -6.90 3.29
N THR A 73 -4.89 -7.93 3.39
CA THR A 73 -6.10 -7.90 4.22
C THR A 73 -5.75 -7.88 5.70
N PHE A 74 -4.75 -8.65 6.14
CA PHE A 74 -4.23 -8.58 7.51
C PHE A 74 -3.72 -7.17 7.83
N LEU A 75 -2.82 -6.63 6.99
CA LEU A 75 -2.30 -5.28 7.15
C LEU A 75 -3.42 -4.23 7.20
N ALA A 76 -4.45 -4.39 6.36
CA ALA A 76 -5.62 -3.53 6.36
C ALA A 76 -6.39 -3.61 7.68
N ASP A 77 -6.61 -4.78 8.26
CA ASP A 77 -7.29 -4.94 9.55
C ASP A 77 -6.47 -4.33 10.71
N VAL A 78 -5.14 -4.52 10.73
CA VAL A 78 -4.24 -3.90 11.72
C VAL A 78 -4.37 -2.37 11.67
N LEU A 79 -4.28 -1.78 10.48
CA LEU A 79 -4.30 -0.35 10.30
C LEU A 79 -5.70 0.24 10.51
N ASN A 80 -6.76 -0.42 10.03
CA ASN A 80 -8.14 0.02 10.24
C ASN A 80 -8.51 0.03 11.74
N ALA A 81 -8.01 -0.94 12.52
CA ALA A 81 -8.19 -0.97 13.97
C ALA A 81 -7.50 0.20 14.70
N LYS A 82 -6.49 0.84 14.10
CA LYS A 82 -5.87 2.08 14.62
C LYS A 82 -6.58 3.32 14.09
N LEU A 83 -6.87 3.34 12.78
CA LEU A 83 -7.53 4.46 12.08
C LEU A 83 -8.97 4.72 12.56
N ALA A 84 -9.62 3.74 13.19
CA ALA A 84 -10.90 3.94 13.85
C ALA A 84 -10.81 4.95 15.02
N THR A 85 -9.65 5.04 15.67
CA THR A 85 -9.46 5.76 16.94
C THR A 85 -8.44 6.91 16.85
N THR A 86 -7.54 6.87 15.88
CA THR A 86 -6.44 7.85 15.79
C THR A 86 -6.26 8.34 14.37
N ALA A 87 -6.04 9.65 14.22
CA ALA A 87 -5.76 10.26 12.92
C ALA A 87 -4.27 10.24 12.55
N SER A 88 -3.38 10.22 13.55
CA SER A 88 -1.92 10.19 13.34
C SER A 88 -1.22 9.35 14.41
N VAL A 89 -0.28 8.52 13.98
CA VAL A 89 0.64 7.74 14.82
C VAL A 89 2.02 7.84 14.16
N PRO A 90 2.98 8.55 14.76
CA PRO A 90 4.26 8.83 14.10
C PRO A 90 5.12 7.59 13.91
N SER A 91 5.01 6.61 14.81
CA SER A 91 5.71 5.33 14.72
C SER A 91 4.80 4.21 15.22
N LEU A 92 4.51 3.26 14.34
CA LEU A 92 3.75 2.05 14.60
C LEU A 92 4.66 0.84 14.34
N ASP A 93 4.84 0.05 15.39
CA ASP A 93 5.48 -1.26 15.29
C ASP A 93 4.45 -2.30 14.81
N LEU A 94 4.65 -2.81 13.60
CA LEU A 94 3.79 -3.83 12.99
C LEU A 94 3.94 -5.20 13.68
N CYS A 95 5.05 -5.43 14.37
CA CYS A 95 5.36 -6.68 15.07
C CYS A 95 4.97 -6.66 16.57
N ALA A 96 4.46 -5.54 17.07
CA ALA A 96 4.02 -5.44 18.45
C ALA A 96 2.80 -6.33 18.75
N ALA A 97 2.69 -6.82 19.99
CA ALA A 97 1.58 -7.65 20.45
C ALA A 97 0.18 -7.04 20.18
N ASN A 98 0.07 -5.71 20.26
CA ASN A 98 -1.17 -4.96 20.03
C ASN A 98 -1.55 -4.77 18.55
N SER A 99 -0.71 -5.25 17.62
CA SER A 99 -0.93 -5.29 16.17
C SER A 99 -1.41 -6.67 15.70
N ALA A 100 -1.54 -7.65 16.59
CA ALA A 100 -2.13 -8.94 16.25
C ALA A 100 -3.65 -8.85 16.08
N VAL A 101 -4.19 -9.66 15.18
CA VAL A 101 -5.62 -9.75 14.89
C VAL A 101 -6.08 -11.19 15.08
N TYR A 102 -7.22 -11.36 15.73
CA TYR A 102 -7.85 -12.67 15.86
C TYR A 102 -8.48 -13.07 14.52
N GLY A 103 -8.03 -14.16 13.94
CA GLY A 103 -8.45 -14.58 12.60
C GLY A 103 -7.33 -15.29 11.85
N ARG A 104 -7.70 -15.97 10.76
CA ARG A 104 -6.78 -16.67 9.87
C ARG A 104 -6.66 -15.91 8.55
N TYR A 105 -5.42 -15.57 8.19
CA TYR A 105 -5.08 -14.88 6.94
C TYR A 105 -4.27 -15.75 5.98
N ASP A 106 -4.16 -17.04 6.29
CA ASP A 106 -3.51 -18.07 5.47
C ASP A 106 -4.52 -18.85 4.59
N LEU A 107 -5.73 -18.30 4.41
CA LEU A 107 -6.79 -18.86 3.58
C LEU A 107 -6.68 -18.36 2.13
N ASP A 108 -7.23 -19.12 1.18
CA ASP A 108 -7.21 -18.78 -0.26
C ASP A 108 -7.88 -17.42 -0.55
N MET A 109 -8.89 -17.06 0.25
CA MET A 109 -9.56 -15.77 0.20
C MET A 109 -9.82 -15.26 1.61
N THR A 110 -9.46 -14.00 1.85
CA THR A 110 -9.93 -13.24 3.02
C THR A 110 -10.44 -11.88 2.58
N SER A 111 -11.13 -11.20 3.50
CA SER A 111 -11.69 -9.87 3.25
C SER A 111 -11.61 -9.00 4.49
N VAL A 112 -11.49 -7.71 4.27
CA VAL A 112 -11.48 -6.70 5.32
C VAL A 112 -12.93 -6.30 5.62
N ALA A 113 -13.34 -6.35 6.88
CA ALA A 113 -14.70 -5.97 7.27
C ALA A 113 -14.78 -4.43 7.44
N GLN A 114 -15.67 -3.79 6.69
CA GLN A 114 -15.79 -2.33 6.61
C GLN A 114 -17.11 -1.86 7.20
N SER A 115 -17.06 -0.82 8.04
CA SER A 115 -18.28 -0.19 8.50
C SER A 115 -18.83 0.81 7.46
N PRO A 116 -20.13 0.73 7.13
CA PRO A 116 -20.79 1.75 6.30
C PRO A 116 -20.99 3.09 7.03
N VAL A 117 -20.87 3.14 8.37
CA VAL A 117 -20.92 4.37 9.17
C VAL A 117 -19.63 5.18 9.03
N TYR A 118 -18.49 4.50 8.84
CA TYR A 118 -17.18 5.14 8.78
C TYR A 118 -17.13 6.36 7.84
N PRO A 119 -17.54 6.29 6.56
CA PRO A 119 -17.56 7.48 5.70
C PRO A 119 -18.50 8.58 6.20
N ARG A 120 -19.62 8.25 6.84
CA ARG A 120 -20.54 9.24 7.41
C ARG A 120 -19.92 9.98 8.58
N HIS A 121 -19.19 9.27 9.44
CA HIS A 121 -18.46 9.87 10.55
C HIS A 121 -17.51 10.98 10.07
N TYR A 122 -16.75 10.75 8.99
CA TYR A 122 -15.87 11.78 8.42
C TYR A 122 -16.64 12.93 7.77
N MET A 123 -17.63 12.60 6.93
CA MET A 123 -18.26 13.62 6.07
C MET A 123 -19.33 14.45 6.77
N LEU A 124 -19.97 13.91 7.82
CA LEU A 124 -21.10 14.54 8.51
C LEU A 124 -20.75 15.00 9.92
N GLY A 125 -19.59 14.58 10.46
CA GLY A 125 -19.04 15.14 11.68
C GLY A 125 -18.69 16.62 11.50
N ALA A 126 -18.81 17.41 12.57
CA ALA A 126 -18.41 18.82 12.52
C ALA A 126 -16.87 18.93 12.44
N HIS A 127 -16.37 19.71 11.47
CA HIS A 127 -14.94 20.02 11.32
C HIS A 127 -14.71 21.49 10.97
N SER A 128 -13.47 21.95 11.07
CA SER A 128 -13.06 23.33 10.75
C SER A 128 -12.16 23.45 9.51
N ASP A 129 -12.02 22.35 8.75
CA ASP A 129 -11.30 22.32 7.48
C ASP A 129 -12.16 22.93 6.36
N PHE A 130 -12.06 24.25 6.20
CA PHE A 130 -12.78 24.99 5.15
C PHE A 130 -12.10 24.84 3.79
N GLU A 131 -10.79 24.61 3.77
CA GLU A 131 -10.01 24.35 2.57
C GLU A 131 -10.56 23.12 1.82
N ASP A 132 -10.81 22.00 2.52
CA ASP A 132 -11.43 20.81 1.93
C ASP A 132 -12.88 21.06 1.51
N ALA A 133 -13.68 21.75 2.33
CA ALA A 133 -15.07 22.05 2.01
C ALA A 133 -15.20 22.89 0.73
N ILE A 134 -14.42 23.97 0.62
CA ILE A 134 -14.40 24.84 -0.55
C ILE A 134 -13.88 24.06 -1.77
N SER A 135 -12.75 23.37 -1.65
CA SER A 135 -12.19 22.59 -2.76
C SER A 135 -13.15 21.51 -3.24
N GLY A 136 -13.82 20.82 -2.32
CA GLY A 136 -14.84 19.81 -2.60
C GLY A 136 -16.06 20.37 -3.32
N MET A 137 -16.53 21.58 -2.98
CA MET A 137 -17.60 22.25 -3.73
C MET A 137 -17.19 22.56 -5.17
N HIS A 138 -15.96 23.02 -5.39
CA HIS A 138 -15.43 23.31 -6.73
C HIS A 138 -15.16 22.07 -7.57
N MET A 139 -14.83 20.93 -6.94
CA MET A 139 -14.75 19.63 -7.62
C MET A 139 -16.12 19.01 -7.94
N THR A 140 -17.21 19.58 -7.39
CA THR A 140 -18.56 19.04 -7.50
C THR A 140 -19.41 19.88 -8.45
N THR A 141 -20.20 19.24 -9.30
CA THR A 141 -21.11 19.96 -10.20
C THR A 141 -22.20 20.70 -9.41
N VAL A 142 -22.69 21.83 -9.93
CA VAL A 142 -23.73 22.62 -9.25
C VAL A 142 -24.99 21.81 -8.95
N ALA A 143 -25.38 20.90 -9.86
CA ALA A 143 -26.51 19.99 -9.65
C ALA A 143 -26.32 19.03 -8.45
N PHE A 144 -25.08 18.69 -8.10
CA PHE A 144 -24.78 17.91 -6.90
C PHE A 144 -24.56 18.77 -5.66
N ASN A 145 -24.01 19.98 -5.79
CA ASN A 145 -23.92 20.93 -4.68
C ASN A 145 -25.32 21.38 -4.19
N LEU A 146 -26.31 21.51 -5.09
CA LEU A 146 -27.72 21.74 -4.71
C LEU A 146 -28.34 20.56 -3.93
N ARG A 147 -27.71 19.38 -4.01
CA ARG A 147 -28.05 18.17 -3.24
C ARG A 147 -27.10 17.97 -2.07
N MET A 148 -26.38 18.99 -1.65
CA MET A 148 -25.74 19.01 -0.35
C MET A 148 -26.83 19.16 0.71
N PHE A 149 -27.07 18.11 1.50
CA PHE A 149 -28.11 18.14 2.52
C PHE A 149 -27.67 18.99 3.70
N THR A 150 -28.19 20.21 3.70
CA THR A 150 -28.14 21.15 4.81
C THR A 150 -29.41 21.98 4.72
N GLN A 151 -30.14 22.08 5.83
CA GLN A 151 -31.32 22.94 5.86
C GLN A 151 -30.85 24.35 6.20
N TYR A 152 -30.95 25.26 5.23
CA TYR A 152 -30.40 26.59 5.38
C TYR A 152 -31.16 27.41 6.43
N CYS A 153 -30.42 28.19 7.20
CA CYS A 153 -30.96 29.12 8.20
C CYS A 153 -31.00 30.54 7.65
N TRP A 154 -30.00 30.92 6.84
CA TRP A 154 -29.86 32.25 6.24
C TRP A 154 -29.34 32.15 4.82
N LEU A 155 -29.64 33.18 4.03
CA LEU A 155 -28.98 33.36 2.74
C LEU A 155 -27.55 33.85 2.92
N ASP A 156 -27.30 34.77 3.84
CA ASP A 156 -26.04 35.48 4.01
C ASP A 156 -25.29 35.08 5.30
N PHE A 157 -23.97 35.27 5.32
CA PHE A 157 -23.15 35.09 6.53
C PHE A 157 -23.47 36.12 7.63
N ASP A 158 -23.95 37.31 7.28
CA ASP A 158 -24.32 38.36 8.25
C ASP A 158 -25.70 38.12 8.91
N LYS A 159 -26.37 37.01 8.57
CA LYS A 159 -27.65 36.56 9.17
C LYS A 159 -28.81 37.54 8.96
N LYS A 160 -28.76 38.38 7.93
CA LYS A 160 -29.78 39.40 7.63
C LYS A 160 -31.00 38.85 6.91
N TYR A 161 -30.85 37.77 6.16
CA TYR A 161 -31.89 37.22 5.30
C TYR A 161 -32.29 35.80 5.77
N PRO A 162 -33.18 35.67 6.77
CA PRO A 162 -33.63 34.39 7.31
C PRO A 162 -34.50 33.60 6.32
N ILE A 163 -34.26 32.29 6.23
CA ILE A 163 -34.98 31.38 5.31
C ILE A 163 -35.43 30.06 5.97
N ALA A 164 -35.32 29.91 7.30
CA ALA A 164 -35.79 28.70 7.97
C ALA A 164 -37.32 28.52 7.83
N HIS A 165 -37.78 27.27 7.72
CA HIS A 165 -39.19 26.94 7.48
C HIS A 165 -40.16 27.45 8.57
N THR A 166 -39.72 27.47 9.82
CA THR A 166 -40.55 27.93 10.94
C THR A 166 -39.83 29.00 11.74
N ALA A 167 -40.60 29.80 12.49
CA ALA A 167 -40.02 30.81 13.38
C ALA A 167 -39.20 30.13 14.49
N ALA A 168 -39.74 29.05 15.07
CA ALA A 168 -39.06 28.28 16.11
C ALA A 168 -37.73 27.68 15.62
N ARG A 169 -37.67 27.18 14.37
CA ARG A 169 -36.40 26.76 13.77
C ARG A 169 -35.45 27.92 13.56
N GLN A 170 -35.93 29.08 13.09
CA GLN A 170 -35.07 30.26 12.96
C GLN A 170 -34.45 30.66 14.32
N ASP A 171 -35.23 30.59 15.40
CA ASP A 171 -34.76 30.86 16.76
C ASP A 171 -33.75 29.80 17.25
N ARG A 172 -33.90 28.53 16.84
CA ARG A 172 -32.85 27.50 17.06
C ARG A 172 -31.57 27.86 16.30
N CYS A 173 -31.68 28.18 15.01
CA CYS A 173 -30.52 28.57 14.19
C CYS A 173 -29.72 29.69 14.86
N VAL A 174 -30.39 30.76 15.34
CA VAL A 174 -29.76 31.88 16.03
C VAL A 174 -29.00 31.43 17.29
N ARG A 175 -29.54 30.47 18.03
CA ARG A 175 -28.94 29.99 19.28
C ARG A 175 -27.71 29.10 19.08
N SER A 176 -27.71 28.23 18.06
CA SER A 176 -26.71 27.16 17.96
C SER A 176 -26.01 27.01 16.62
N GLU A 177 -26.47 27.62 15.53
CA GLU A 177 -25.94 27.38 14.16
C GLU A 177 -25.25 28.58 13.52
N GLY A 178 -25.19 29.71 14.20
CA GLY A 178 -24.64 30.94 13.63
C GLY A 178 -23.14 30.92 13.29
N ASP A 179 -22.41 29.91 13.72
CA ASP A 179 -21.00 29.65 13.45
C ASP A 179 -20.78 28.53 12.39
N ASN A 180 -21.85 27.88 11.94
CA ASN A 180 -21.81 26.78 10.99
C ASN A 180 -21.95 27.27 9.54
N ALA A 181 -20.85 27.38 8.81
CA ALA A 181 -20.86 27.86 7.42
C ALA A 181 -21.82 27.06 6.51
N ALA A 182 -22.04 25.77 6.79
CA ALA A 182 -22.91 24.92 5.98
C ALA A 182 -24.40 25.31 6.01
N VAL A 183 -24.88 26.05 7.02
CA VAL A 183 -26.30 26.48 7.07
C VAL A 183 -26.53 27.87 6.43
N HIS A 184 -25.47 28.50 5.92
CA HIS A 184 -25.53 29.77 5.21
C HIS A 184 -25.42 29.53 3.70
N MET A 185 -26.45 29.94 2.95
CA MET A 185 -26.47 29.70 1.50
C MET A 185 -25.33 30.42 0.77
N GLU A 186 -24.84 31.52 1.34
CA GLU A 186 -23.69 32.28 0.84
C GLU A 186 -22.44 31.41 0.64
N ALA A 187 -22.21 30.42 1.52
CA ALA A 187 -21.10 29.49 1.36
C ALA A 187 -21.18 28.75 0.02
N LEU A 188 -22.36 28.28 -0.37
CA LEU A 188 -22.61 27.64 -1.65
C LEU A 188 -22.56 28.67 -2.80
N LEU A 189 -23.28 29.78 -2.67
CA LEU A 189 -23.46 30.75 -3.76
C LEU A 189 -22.15 31.40 -4.21
N ARG A 190 -21.21 31.62 -3.29
CA ARG A 190 -19.88 32.17 -3.59
C ARG A 190 -18.95 31.15 -4.27
N ASN A 191 -19.24 29.85 -4.16
CA ASN A 191 -18.38 28.75 -4.60
C ASN A 191 -18.96 27.95 -5.77
N VAL A 192 -19.89 28.55 -6.52
CA VAL A 192 -20.43 27.99 -7.76
C VAL A 192 -20.36 29.00 -8.89
N VAL A 193 -20.26 28.51 -10.12
CA VAL A 193 -20.41 29.35 -11.31
C VAL A 193 -21.85 29.83 -11.40
N TRP A 194 -22.06 31.15 -11.41
CA TRP A 194 -23.39 31.74 -11.29
C TRP A 194 -24.33 31.33 -12.42
N LYS A 195 -23.81 31.30 -13.65
CA LYS A 195 -24.56 30.87 -14.84
C LYS A 195 -25.12 29.45 -14.68
N ASP A 196 -24.29 28.53 -14.17
CA ASP A 196 -24.66 27.13 -14.00
C ASP A 196 -25.65 26.97 -12.84
N PHE A 197 -25.50 27.75 -11.77
CA PHE A 197 -26.48 27.84 -10.69
C PHE A 197 -27.85 28.28 -11.21
N VAL A 198 -27.95 29.41 -11.92
CA VAL A 198 -29.21 29.88 -12.50
C VAL A 198 -29.83 28.83 -13.43
N SER A 199 -29.01 28.17 -14.26
CA SER A 199 -29.49 27.09 -15.14
C SER A 199 -30.02 25.88 -14.37
N ALA A 200 -29.41 25.53 -13.23
CA ALA A 200 -29.78 24.38 -12.43
C ALA A 200 -31.01 24.63 -11.52
N THR A 201 -31.33 25.89 -11.22
CA THR A 201 -32.38 26.27 -10.25
C THR A 201 -33.63 26.89 -10.87
N GLY A 202 -33.87 26.72 -12.17
CA GLY A 202 -35.11 27.15 -12.84
C GLY A 202 -34.99 28.35 -13.79
N GLY A 203 -33.78 28.86 -14.03
CA GLY A 203 -33.53 29.88 -15.04
C GLY A 203 -34.08 31.27 -14.66
N PRO A 204 -34.69 32.02 -15.60
CA PRO A 204 -35.16 33.39 -15.35
C PRO A 204 -36.22 33.54 -14.25
N THR A 205 -36.94 32.47 -13.90
CA THR A 205 -37.95 32.48 -12.83
C THR A 205 -37.31 32.61 -11.44
N LEU A 206 -36.04 32.21 -11.28
CA LEU A 206 -35.28 32.39 -10.05
C LEU A 206 -35.12 33.89 -9.70
N THR A 207 -34.86 34.74 -10.69
CA THR A 207 -34.81 36.20 -10.49
C THR A 207 -36.13 36.75 -9.93
N GLY A 208 -37.26 36.17 -10.36
CA GLY A 208 -38.60 36.55 -9.85
C GLY A 208 -38.85 36.16 -8.40
N ASN A 209 -38.37 34.98 -7.97
CA ASN A 209 -38.70 34.38 -6.68
C ASN A 209 -37.63 34.57 -5.58
N PHE A 210 -36.40 34.88 -6.00
CA PHE A 210 -35.25 35.08 -5.12
C PHE A 210 -34.72 36.51 -5.19
N GLU A 211 -34.24 36.96 -6.35
CA GLU A 211 -33.57 38.27 -6.46
C GLU A 211 -34.53 39.45 -6.23
N ARG A 212 -35.75 39.40 -6.78
CA ARG A 212 -36.75 40.48 -6.60
C ARG A 212 -37.23 40.63 -5.16
N PRO A 213 -37.63 39.56 -4.44
CA PRO A 213 -37.95 39.65 -3.01
C PRO A 213 -36.78 40.16 -2.18
N LEU A 214 -35.56 39.73 -2.49
CA LEU A 214 -34.37 40.18 -1.78
C LEU A 214 -34.08 41.67 -1.99
N GLY A 215 -34.37 42.21 -3.18
CA GLY A 215 -34.26 43.64 -3.48
C GLY A 215 -35.20 44.53 -2.66
N GLN A 216 -36.22 43.95 -1.99
CA GLN A 216 -37.08 44.68 -1.06
C GLN A 216 -36.41 44.93 0.30
N TYR A 217 -35.32 44.22 0.61
CA TYR A 217 -34.60 44.36 1.87
C TYR A 217 -33.41 45.34 1.75
N PRO A 218 -33.11 46.09 2.83
CA PRO A 218 -31.92 46.93 2.87
C PRO A 218 -30.64 46.15 2.54
N GLY A 219 -29.88 46.63 1.55
CA GLY A 219 -28.62 46.01 1.12
C GLY A 219 -28.75 44.72 0.30
N GLY A 220 -29.96 44.20 0.05
CA GLY A 220 -30.15 42.90 -0.61
C GLY A 220 -29.58 42.83 -2.03
N THR A 221 -29.79 43.88 -2.84
CA THR A 221 -29.22 43.98 -4.19
C THR A 221 -27.69 44.08 -4.17
N ALA A 222 -27.10 44.72 -3.15
CA ALA A 222 -25.64 44.79 -3.03
C ALA A 222 -25.06 43.42 -2.65
N TRP A 223 -25.70 42.72 -1.70
CA TRP A 223 -25.26 41.38 -1.28
C TRP A 223 -25.35 40.37 -2.42
N ILE A 224 -26.46 40.30 -3.18
CA ILE A 224 -26.57 39.32 -4.26
C ILE A 224 -25.52 39.55 -5.35
N ASN A 225 -25.17 40.81 -5.64
CA ASN A 225 -24.10 41.11 -6.58
C ASN A 225 -22.70 40.76 -6.03
N SER A 226 -22.54 40.70 -4.71
CA SER A 226 -21.27 40.35 -4.06
C SER A 226 -20.97 38.84 -4.04
N VAL A 227 -21.99 37.99 -4.26
CA VAL A 227 -21.83 36.52 -4.28
C VAL A 227 -21.71 35.94 -5.69
N LYS A 228 -22.20 36.67 -6.71
CA LYS A 228 -22.11 36.26 -8.12
C LYS A 228 -20.65 36.15 -8.56
N ASP A 229 -20.22 34.93 -8.88
CA ASP A 229 -18.87 34.62 -9.36
C ASP A 229 -17.78 35.23 -8.44
N ALA A 230 -18.00 35.17 -7.12
CA ALA A 230 -17.17 35.84 -6.12
C ALA A 230 -15.84 35.12 -5.81
N PHE A 231 -15.72 33.85 -6.19
CA PHE A 231 -14.55 33.04 -5.89
C PHE A 231 -13.30 33.51 -6.64
N VAL A 232 -12.17 33.61 -5.91
CA VAL A 232 -10.86 33.95 -6.48
C VAL A 232 -9.88 32.79 -6.32
N ASN A 233 -9.68 32.34 -5.08
CA ASN A 233 -8.88 31.18 -4.72
C ASN A 233 -9.28 30.69 -3.32
N VAL A 234 -8.89 29.46 -2.98
CA VAL A 234 -9.26 28.81 -1.72
C VAL A 234 -8.82 29.63 -0.49
N PRO A 235 -7.55 30.07 -0.35
CA PRO A 235 -7.13 30.82 0.85
C PRO A 235 -7.89 32.13 1.08
N THR A 236 -8.23 32.85 0.00
CA THR A 236 -8.99 34.11 0.10
C THR A 236 -10.41 33.85 0.58
N GLU A 237 -11.04 32.78 0.07
CA GLU A 237 -12.40 32.42 0.47
C GLU A 237 -12.46 31.90 1.92
N VAL A 238 -11.47 31.11 2.35
CA VAL A 238 -11.31 30.70 3.76
C VAL A 238 -11.16 31.93 4.67
N ALA A 239 -10.32 32.90 4.28
CA ALA A 239 -10.14 34.13 5.04
C ALA A 239 -11.45 34.93 5.13
N TYR A 240 -12.25 34.96 4.06
CA TYR A 240 -13.56 35.58 4.05
C TYR A 240 -14.53 34.88 5.04
N TRP A 241 -14.62 33.55 5.01
CA TRP A 241 -15.49 32.79 5.93
C TRP A 241 -15.09 33.05 7.39
N LYS A 242 -13.79 33.03 7.70
CA LYS A 242 -13.26 33.34 9.04
C LYS A 242 -13.55 34.78 9.46
N SER A 243 -13.47 35.74 8.53
CA SER A 243 -13.82 37.15 8.81
C SER A 243 -15.29 37.34 9.18
N LYS A 244 -16.15 36.41 8.74
CA LYS A 244 -17.58 36.35 9.06
C LYS A 244 -17.90 35.52 10.31
N ALA A 245 -16.88 35.16 11.10
CA ALA A 245 -17.00 34.34 12.31
C ALA A 245 -17.58 32.93 12.07
N MET A 246 -17.35 32.36 10.89
CA MET A 246 -17.62 30.95 10.64
C MET A 246 -16.51 30.10 11.27
N MET A 247 -16.89 29.11 12.07
CA MET A 247 -15.96 28.28 12.86
C MET A 247 -16.09 26.79 12.57
N ARG A 248 -17.26 26.34 12.09
CA ARG A 248 -17.52 24.92 11.80
C ARG A 248 -18.18 24.72 10.45
N TRP A 249 -17.95 23.55 9.88
CA TRP A 249 -18.65 23.00 8.73
C TRP A 249 -19.28 21.68 9.14
N GLN A 250 -20.61 21.62 9.11
CA GLN A 250 -21.34 20.39 9.42
C GLN A 250 -22.60 20.27 8.56
N LEU A 251 -22.63 19.22 7.73
CA LEU A 251 -23.78 18.84 6.93
C LEU A 251 -24.81 18.04 7.76
N GLN A 252 -26.01 17.85 7.22
CA GLN A 252 -27.04 17.03 7.86
C GLN A 252 -26.92 15.56 7.47
N TRP A 253 -27.29 14.72 8.43
CA TRP A 253 -27.52 13.30 8.18
C TRP A 253 -28.73 13.10 7.29
N GLN A 254 -28.62 12.16 6.36
CA GLN A 254 -29.63 11.86 5.35
C GLN A 254 -29.30 10.49 4.75
N ASN A 255 -30.32 9.81 4.23
CA ASN A 255 -30.16 8.45 3.69
C ASN A 255 -30.60 8.30 2.22
N ALA A 256 -30.68 9.35 1.42
CA ALA A 256 -30.87 9.28 -0.03
C ALA A 256 -29.70 8.57 -0.75
N TRP A 257 -28.49 8.62 -0.18
CA TRP A 257 -27.32 7.89 -0.69
C TRP A 257 -26.36 7.52 0.42
N GLN A 258 -25.71 6.37 0.27
CA GLN A 258 -24.56 5.95 1.08
C GLN A 258 -23.33 6.77 0.68
N GLN A 259 -22.72 7.45 1.65
CA GLN A 259 -21.41 8.10 1.50
C GLN A 259 -20.34 7.04 1.29
N GLY A 260 -19.38 7.33 0.40
CA GLY A 260 -18.27 6.43 0.12
C GLY A 260 -16.91 7.02 0.49
N ILE A 261 -15.95 6.11 0.67
CA ILE A 261 -14.56 6.40 0.99
C ILE A 261 -13.66 5.41 0.25
N ASP A 262 -12.62 5.94 -0.40
CA ASP A 262 -11.47 5.17 -0.88
C ASP A 262 -10.26 5.51 0.00
N GLU A 263 -9.77 4.55 0.78
CA GLU A 263 -8.67 4.77 1.73
C GLU A 263 -7.48 3.84 1.45
N MET A 264 -6.33 4.47 1.26
CA MET A 264 -5.11 3.85 0.76
C MET A 264 -3.94 4.07 1.73
N ILE A 265 -2.93 3.21 1.65
CA ILE A 265 -1.64 3.39 2.30
C ILE A 265 -0.53 3.36 1.26
N THR A 266 0.61 3.94 1.58
CA THR A 266 1.80 3.88 0.74
C THR A 266 2.79 2.88 1.32
N VAL A 267 3.19 1.89 0.54
CA VAL A 267 4.29 0.98 0.88
C VAL A 267 5.56 1.47 0.18
N VAL A 268 6.61 1.70 0.96
CA VAL A 268 7.92 2.15 0.50
C VAL A 268 8.90 0.98 0.60
N SER A 269 9.48 0.66 -0.53
CA SER A 269 10.44 -0.43 -0.70
C SER A 269 11.89 -0.04 -0.35
N ALA A 270 12.78 -1.04 -0.34
CA ALA A 270 14.22 -0.85 -0.20
C ALA A 270 14.87 0.06 -1.26
N LEU A 271 14.30 0.14 -2.48
CA LEU A 271 14.79 1.02 -3.54
C LEU A 271 14.17 2.43 -3.48
N GLY A 272 13.27 2.70 -2.52
CA GLY A 272 12.56 3.97 -2.40
C GLY A 272 11.36 4.11 -3.34
N MET A 273 11.00 3.04 -4.06
CA MET A 273 9.77 3.03 -4.85
C MET A 273 8.56 2.97 -3.92
N SER A 274 7.54 3.75 -4.27
CA SER A 274 6.29 3.89 -3.51
C SER A 274 5.14 3.25 -4.26
N GLN A 275 4.38 2.40 -3.60
CA GLN A 275 3.21 1.73 -4.16
C GLN A 275 2.00 1.95 -3.26
N SER A 276 0.84 2.28 -3.84
CA SER A 276 -0.37 2.55 -3.08
C SER A 276 -1.25 1.31 -2.99
N LEU A 277 -1.61 0.90 -1.78
CA LEU A 277 -2.47 -0.25 -1.51
C LEU A 277 -3.78 0.20 -0.85
N ALA A 278 -4.90 -0.32 -1.33
CA ALA A 278 -6.19 -0.07 -0.68
C ALA A 278 -6.29 -0.87 0.62
N ILE A 279 -6.70 -0.20 1.70
CA ILE A 279 -6.99 -0.83 3.00
C ILE A 279 -8.47 -0.76 3.38
N LYS A 280 -9.20 0.17 2.78
CA LYS A 280 -10.63 0.34 3.01
C LYS A 280 -11.29 0.93 1.77
N ARG A 281 -12.44 0.36 1.42
CA ARG A 281 -13.29 0.87 0.35
C ARG A 281 -14.76 0.68 0.69
N VAL A 282 -15.48 1.78 0.87
CA VAL A 282 -16.94 1.79 0.94
C VAL A 282 -17.41 2.56 -0.28
N PRO A 283 -18.13 1.93 -1.22
CA PRO A 283 -18.54 2.61 -2.44
C PRO A 283 -19.65 3.63 -2.16
N TYR A 284 -19.62 4.76 -2.85
CA TYR A 284 -20.78 5.62 -2.98
C TYR A 284 -21.92 4.84 -3.67
N PHE A 285 -23.13 4.93 -3.10
CA PHE A 285 -24.31 4.26 -3.66
C PHE A 285 -25.57 5.14 -3.53
N HIS A 286 -26.16 5.50 -4.65
CA HIS A 286 -27.45 6.20 -4.68
C HIS A 286 -28.58 5.22 -4.37
N ARG A 287 -29.32 5.45 -3.28
CA ARG A 287 -30.32 4.48 -2.77
C ARG A 287 -31.66 4.54 -3.50
N GLY A 288 -31.87 5.52 -4.38
CA GLY A 288 -33.13 5.72 -5.11
C GLY A 288 -34.21 6.39 -4.25
N SER A 289 -35.35 6.71 -4.85
CA SER A 289 -36.41 7.45 -4.15
C SER A 289 -37.18 6.61 -3.12
N GLY A 290 -37.36 5.31 -3.36
CA GLY A 290 -38.12 4.43 -2.45
C GLY A 290 -37.48 4.28 -1.07
N PRO A 291 -36.16 3.99 -0.98
CA PRO A 291 -35.45 3.87 0.30
C PRO A 291 -35.05 5.19 0.98
N TRP A 292 -35.41 6.35 0.43
CA TRP A 292 -35.08 7.67 0.99
C TRP A 292 -36.10 8.10 2.04
N THR A 293 -36.00 7.54 3.25
CA THR A 293 -36.96 7.78 4.34
C THR A 293 -36.71 9.09 5.11
N SER A 294 -35.46 9.57 5.13
CA SER A 294 -35.10 10.87 5.73
C SER A 294 -35.73 12.10 5.04
N VAL A 295 -36.32 11.94 3.85
CA VAL A 295 -37.07 13.00 3.15
C VAL A 295 -38.19 13.59 4.01
N ALA A 296 -38.76 12.79 4.91
CA ALA A 296 -39.81 13.24 5.82
C ALA A 296 -39.28 14.25 6.85
N MET A 297 -38.01 14.17 7.22
CA MET A 297 -37.38 15.11 8.15
C MET A 297 -36.94 16.38 7.44
N TYR A 298 -36.32 16.23 6.27
CA TYR A 298 -35.92 17.33 5.40
C TYR A 298 -35.83 16.92 3.92
N SER A 299 -36.54 17.64 3.04
CA SER A 299 -36.61 17.31 1.61
C SER A 299 -35.44 17.84 0.76
N GLY A 300 -34.53 18.65 1.30
CA GLY A 300 -33.38 19.18 0.57
C GLY A 300 -33.65 20.44 -0.27
N LEU A 301 -32.63 21.27 -0.44
CA LEU A 301 -32.72 22.60 -1.09
C LEU A 301 -33.27 22.54 -2.51
N TRP A 302 -32.85 21.57 -3.32
CA TRP A 302 -33.31 21.48 -4.71
C TRP A 302 -34.84 21.28 -4.81
N ASN A 303 -35.45 20.57 -3.85
CA ASN A 303 -36.89 20.40 -3.79
C ASN A 303 -37.57 21.69 -3.32
N GLU A 304 -36.97 22.42 -2.38
CA GLU A 304 -37.48 23.72 -1.93
C GLU A 304 -37.48 24.76 -3.06
N ILE A 305 -36.36 24.88 -3.79
CA ILE A 305 -36.25 25.75 -4.95
C ILE A 305 -37.25 25.33 -6.03
N GLY A 306 -37.36 24.04 -6.33
CA GLY A 306 -38.32 23.53 -7.31
C GLY A 306 -39.76 23.90 -6.95
N ARG A 307 -40.14 23.78 -5.67
CA ARG A 307 -41.45 24.18 -5.16
C ARG A 307 -41.65 25.70 -5.20
N ALA A 308 -40.64 26.48 -4.84
CA ALA A 308 -40.69 27.94 -4.93
C ALA A 308 -40.89 28.41 -6.37
N VAL A 309 -40.22 27.78 -7.34
CA VAL A 309 -40.39 28.05 -8.77
C VAL A 309 -41.80 27.67 -9.24
N MET A 310 -42.28 26.47 -8.91
CA MET A 310 -43.63 26.02 -9.31
C MET A 310 -44.75 26.85 -8.66
N GLY A 311 -44.59 27.23 -7.39
CA GLY A 311 -45.57 27.98 -6.61
C GLY A 311 -45.43 29.50 -6.71
N ASN A 312 -44.43 30.01 -7.44
CA ASN A 312 -44.13 31.43 -7.61
C ASN A 312 -44.08 32.20 -6.28
N PHE A 313 -43.37 31.66 -5.30
CA PHE A 313 -43.22 32.21 -3.95
C PHE A 313 -41.76 32.37 -3.53
N SER A 314 -41.52 33.16 -2.49
CA SER A 314 -40.21 33.36 -1.89
C SER A 314 -40.01 32.48 -0.64
N LEU A 315 -38.76 32.07 -0.42
CA LEU A 315 -38.32 31.40 0.82
C LEU A 315 -37.88 32.39 1.91
N ILE A 316 -37.70 33.68 1.57
CA ILE A 316 -37.22 34.71 2.49
C ILE A 316 -38.32 35.09 3.47
N ARG A 317 -38.10 34.83 4.76
CA ARG A 317 -39.06 35.15 5.82
C ARG A 317 -39.29 36.66 5.88
N GLY A 318 -40.56 37.07 5.97
CA GLY A 318 -40.96 38.48 5.98
C GLY A 318 -41.19 39.09 4.60
N SER A 319 -40.89 38.36 3.51
CA SER A 319 -41.19 38.81 2.15
C SER A 319 -42.70 38.89 1.90
N ALA A 320 -43.15 39.86 1.11
CA ALA A 320 -44.55 39.98 0.67
C ALA A 320 -45.04 38.76 -0.16
N THR A 321 -44.12 37.96 -0.70
CA THR A 321 -44.42 36.74 -1.47
C THR A 321 -44.00 35.46 -0.75
N HIS A 322 -43.78 35.50 0.57
CA HIS A 322 -43.40 34.32 1.35
C HIS A 322 -44.48 33.23 1.29
N TYR A 323 -44.07 31.96 1.13
CA TYR A 323 -45.00 30.83 0.92
C TYR A 323 -46.06 30.67 2.03
N SER A 324 -45.76 31.06 3.27
CA SER A 324 -46.72 30.95 4.38
C SER A 324 -47.95 31.85 4.19
N LEU A 325 -47.85 32.92 3.39
CA LEU A 325 -48.97 33.79 3.02
C LEU A 325 -49.91 33.12 2.01
N MET A 326 -49.49 32.00 1.42
CA MET A 326 -50.24 31.23 0.42
C MET A 326 -50.84 29.94 1.00
N ASN A 327 -50.97 29.83 2.33
CA ASN A 327 -51.41 28.61 3.03
C ASN A 327 -50.57 27.36 2.68
N PHE A 328 -49.31 27.53 2.32
CA PHE A 328 -48.38 26.44 2.07
C PHE A 328 -47.49 26.17 3.29
N THR A 329 -47.19 24.90 3.52
CA THR A 329 -46.16 24.44 4.46
C THR A 329 -45.38 23.32 3.80
N PHE A 330 -44.12 23.20 4.16
CA PHE A 330 -43.25 22.18 3.59
C PHE A 330 -43.65 20.75 3.98
N GLU A 331 -44.33 20.60 5.11
CA GLU A 331 -44.92 19.35 5.58
C GLU A 331 -46.10 18.89 4.71
N MET A 332 -46.97 19.80 4.26
CA MET A 332 -48.12 19.44 3.39
C MET A 332 -47.69 18.73 2.12
N ALA A 333 -46.48 19.00 1.64
CA ALA A 333 -45.97 18.45 0.40
C ALA A 333 -45.16 17.15 0.57
N ILE A 334 -45.18 16.52 1.75
CA ILE A 334 -44.71 15.14 1.97
C ILE A 334 -45.86 14.16 2.28
N SER A 335 -47.13 14.58 2.12
CA SER A 335 -48.34 13.73 2.15
C SER A 335 -48.46 12.80 3.38
N ILE A 336 -48.25 13.35 4.58
CA ILE A 336 -48.35 12.60 5.84
C ILE A 336 -49.81 12.47 6.27
N ASN A 337 -50.16 11.34 6.91
CA ASN A 337 -51.44 11.20 7.63
C ASN A 337 -51.37 11.94 8.97
N PRO A 338 -52.10 13.06 9.16
CA PRO A 338 -52.04 13.87 10.38
C PRO A 338 -52.69 13.21 11.59
N THR A 339 -53.49 12.14 11.40
CA THR A 339 -54.22 11.47 12.49
C THR A 339 -53.57 10.19 12.97
N SER A 340 -52.44 9.77 12.39
CA SER A 340 -51.73 8.58 12.88
C SER A 340 -51.12 8.84 14.27
N VAL A 341 -51.04 7.79 15.08
CA VAL A 341 -50.45 7.83 16.43
C VAL A 341 -49.02 8.37 16.39
N GLN A 342 -48.23 7.93 15.41
CA GLN A 342 -46.84 8.34 15.24
C GLN A 342 -46.72 9.82 14.90
N THR A 343 -47.55 10.33 13.96
CA THR A 343 -47.53 11.74 13.58
C THR A 343 -47.93 12.63 14.75
N LEU A 344 -49.01 12.27 15.47
CA LEU A 344 -49.48 13.02 16.64
C LEU A 344 -48.41 13.11 17.73
N LEU A 345 -47.79 11.97 18.08
CA LEU A 345 -46.72 11.93 19.07
C LEU A 345 -45.47 12.69 18.62
N TRP A 346 -45.11 12.58 17.34
CA TRP A 346 -43.94 13.27 16.80
C TRP A 346 -44.12 14.79 16.80
N HIS A 347 -45.29 15.28 16.39
CA HIS A 347 -45.63 16.70 16.44
C HIS A 347 -45.61 17.24 17.86
N GLN A 348 -46.15 16.49 18.82
CA GLN A 348 -46.23 16.89 20.21
C GLN A 348 -44.84 16.93 20.88
N GLU A 349 -44.00 15.94 20.63
CA GLU A 349 -42.74 15.78 21.37
C GLU A 349 -41.54 16.42 20.66
N VAL A 350 -41.50 16.45 19.32
CA VAL A 350 -40.33 16.88 18.54
C VAL A 350 -40.67 18.08 17.65
N GLY A 351 -41.69 17.99 16.81
CA GLY A 351 -42.14 19.08 15.94
C GLY A 351 -42.64 18.61 14.57
N THR A 352 -42.98 19.56 13.71
CA THR A 352 -43.52 19.29 12.36
C THR A 352 -42.49 18.63 11.45
N TYR A 353 -42.93 17.71 10.61
CA TYR A 353 -42.06 17.10 9.61
C TYR A 353 -41.61 18.13 8.55
N ASN A 354 -40.54 17.81 7.83
CA ASN A 354 -39.84 18.70 6.89
C ASN A 354 -39.24 19.97 7.54
N THR A 355 -39.11 20.00 8.87
CA THR A 355 -38.51 21.10 9.65
C THR A 355 -37.49 20.60 10.68
N ILE A 356 -37.12 19.32 10.58
CA ILE A 356 -36.30 18.60 11.55
C ILE A 356 -34.86 18.59 11.08
N ASP A 357 -33.96 19.13 11.89
CA ASP A 357 -32.53 19.06 11.64
C ASP A 357 -32.01 17.69 12.10
N MET A 358 -31.38 16.93 11.20
CA MET A 358 -30.76 15.64 11.53
C MET A 358 -29.26 15.83 11.70
N LYS A 359 -28.79 15.98 12.94
CA LYS A 359 -27.38 16.24 13.26
C LYS A 359 -26.67 14.93 13.59
N PHE A 360 -25.66 14.59 12.78
CA PHE A 360 -24.77 13.47 13.09
C PHE A 360 -23.92 13.81 14.31
N GLN A 361 -23.96 12.96 15.33
CA GLN A 361 -23.14 13.12 16.52
C GLN A 361 -21.83 12.36 16.36
N SER A 362 -20.71 13.09 16.40
CA SER A 362 -19.37 12.50 16.43
C SER A 362 -19.19 11.64 17.69
N ILE A 363 -18.37 10.59 17.57
CA ILE A 363 -18.00 9.75 18.70
C ILE A 363 -17.29 10.62 19.74
N PRO A 364 -17.76 10.67 21.00
CA PRO A 364 -17.11 11.44 22.05
C PRO A 364 -15.68 10.95 22.28
N PRO A 365 -14.72 11.85 22.53
CA PRO A 365 -13.33 11.47 22.80
C PRO A 365 -13.17 10.48 23.96
N SER A 366 -14.05 10.53 24.97
CA SER A 366 -14.04 9.58 26.09
C SER A 366 -14.39 8.15 25.66
N VAL A 367 -15.35 7.97 24.75
CA VAL A 367 -15.75 6.66 24.23
C VAL A 367 -14.60 6.03 23.44
N ASP A 368 -13.96 6.84 22.60
CA ASP A 368 -12.79 6.42 21.81
C ASP A 368 -11.59 6.06 22.70
N ALA A 369 -11.30 6.89 23.71
CA ALA A 369 -10.26 6.63 24.68
C ALA A 369 -10.50 5.35 25.48
N LEU A 370 -11.73 5.10 25.92
CA LEU A 370 -12.11 3.89 26.65
C LEU A 370 -11.99 2.63 25.77
N ALA A 371 -12.50 2.68 24.54
CA ALA A 371 -12.39 1.56 23.59
C ALA A 371 -10.92 1.23 23.25
N THR A 372 -10.10 2.28 23.08
CA THR A 372 -8.66 2.15 22.83
C THR A 372 -7.94 1.53 24.02
N ALA A 373 -8.15 2.05 25.23
CA ALA A 373 -7.55 1.53 26.46
C ALA A 373 -7.96 0.08 26.74
N PHE A 374 -9.25 -0.24 26.53
CA PHE A 374 -9.77 -1.60 26.64
C PHE A 374 -9.06 -2.56 25.69
N ARG A 375 -8.89 -2.20 24.41
CA ARG A 375 -8.20 -3.04 23.44
C ARG A 375 -6.72 -3.22 23.79
N GLN A 376 -6.05 -2.18 24.28
CA GLN A 376 -4.65 -2.23 24.71
C GLN A 376 -4.44 -3.15 25.92
N ALA A 377 -5.44 -3.26 26.81
CA ALA A 377 -5.40 -4.21 27.92
C ALA A 377 -5.77 -5.64 27.49
N LEU A 378 -6.81 -5.79 26.68
CA LEU A 378 -7.37 -7.09 26.31
C LEU A 378 -6.45 -7.88 25.37
N VAL A 379 -6.00 -7.29 24.26
CA VAL A 379 -5.29 -8.03 23.19
C VAL A 379 -4.02 -8.75 23.70
N PRO A 380 -3.13 -8.11 24.48
CA PRO A 380 -1.97 -8.81 25.04
C PRO A 380 -2.36 -9.94 26.00
N ALA A 381 -3.37 -9.74 26.84
CA ALA A 381 -3.82 -10.74 27.80
C ALA A 381 -4.42 -11.98 27.12
N LEU A 382 -5.10 -11.80 25.98
CA LEU A 382 -5.64 -12.89 25.16
C LEU A 382 -4.54 -13.76 24.55
N GLN A 383 -3.39 -13.18 24.23
CA GLN A 383 -2.26 -13.93 23.66
C GLN A 383 -1.59 -14.82 24.70
N THR A 384 -1.61 -14.44 25.98
CA THR A 384 -0.91 -15.14 27.06
C THR A 384 -1.79 -16.09 27.86
N THR A 385 -2.83 -15.57 28.53
CA THR A 385 -3.52 -16.25 29.64
C THR A 385 -5.02 -16.36 29.43
N LEU A 386 -5.66 -15.41 28.76
CA LEU A 386 -7.12 -15.31 28.66
C LEU A 386 -7.72 -15.86 27.36
N GLY A 387 -6.89 -16.31 26.41
CA GLY A 387 -7.33 -16.70 25.07
C GLY A 387 -8.39 -17.82 25.07
N ASP A 388 -8.19 -18.88 25.86
CA ASP A 388 -9.11 -20.02 25.89
C ASP A 388 -10.46 -19.65 26.54
N ALA A 389 -10.42 -18.88 27.65
CA ALA A 389 -11.63 -18.39 28.31
C ALA A 389 -12.42 -17.43 27.41
N TYR A 390 -11.73 -16.56 26.66
CA TYR A 390 -12.37 -15.65 25.71
C TYR A 390 -12.99 -16.39 24.51
N ASN A 391 -12.32 -17.43 24.01
CA ASN A 391 -12.84 -18.26 22.92
C ASN A 391 -14.06 -19.10 23.35
N ALA A 392 -14.24 -19.34 24.66
CA ALA A 392 -15.39 -20.03 25.21
C ALA A 392 -16.66 -19.15 25.27
N ILE A 393 -16.58 -17.84 25.00
CA ILE A 393 -17.73 -16.93 24.97
C ILE A 393 -18.45 -17.07 23.62
N PRO A 394 -19.68 -17.63 23.55
CA PRO A 394 -20.45 -17.63 22.30
C PRO A 394 -21.00 -16.24 21.97
N ASP A 395 -21.09 -15.93 20.67
CA ASP A 395 -21.88 -14.79 20.19
C ASP A 395 -23.37 -15.18 20.20
N VAL A 396 -24.24 -14.32 20.74
CA VAL A 396 -25.68 -14.61 20.86
C VAL A 396 -26.53 -13.41 20.46
N VAL A 397 -27.67 -13.67 19.80
CA VAL A 397 -28.68 -12.63 19.54
C VAL A 397 -29.72 -12.67 20.65
N VAL A 398 -29.95 -11.53 21.28
CA VAL A 398 -30.92 -11.35 22.36
C VAL A 398 -31.96 -10.29 22.00
N ASP A 399 -33.05 -10.24 22.74
CA ASP A 399 -34.16 -9.30 22.58
C ASP A 399 -34.43 -8.54 23.89
N PRO A 400 -33.51 -7.64 24.28
CA PRO A 400 -33.57 -6.96 25.56
C PRO A 400 -34.66 -5.89 25.51
N ALA A 401 -35.42 -5.77 26.59
CA ALA A 401 -36.51 -4.83 26.67
C ALA A 401 -36.39 -4.00 27.96
N PRO A 402 -36.46 -2.66 27.85
CA PRO A 402 -36.43 -1.79 29.03
C PRO A 402 -37.56 -2.14 30.01
N PRO A 403 -37.29 -2.22 31.33
CA PRO A 403 -38.33 -2.60 32.31
C PRO A 403 -39.58 -1.73 32.24
N GLY A 404 -39.40 -0.42 32.04
CA GLY A 404 -40.50 0.56 31.92
C GLY A 404 -41.36 0.40 30.67
N TRP A 405 -40.95 -0.43 29.70
CA TRP A 405 -41.74 -0.75 28.52
C TRP A 405 -42.56 -2.03 28.71
N ILE A 406 -42.47 -2.72 29.85
CA ILE A 406 -43.05 -4.06 30.01
C ILE A 406 -43.88 -4.19 31.29
N ILE A 407 -43.42 -3.60 32.38
CA ILE A 407 -43.99 -3.85 33.70
C ILE A 407 -45.26 -3.03 33.91
N GLY A 408 -46.39 -3.72 34.13
CA GLY A 408 -47.63 -3.11 34.61
C GLY A 408 -48.45 -2.34 33.56
N THR A 409 -48.11 -2.42 32.28
CA THR A 409 -48.74 -1.62 31.21
C THR A 409 -49.20 -2.46 30.02
N ASN A 410 -50.43 -2.24 29.55
CA ASN A 410 -50.96 -2.86 28.32
C ASN A 410 -50.53 -2.03 27.09
N LEU A 411 -49.24 -2.12 26.75
CA LEU A 411 -48.63 -1.35 25.67
C LEU A 411 -48.78 -2.06 24.32
N THR A 412 -49.18 -1.29 23.31
CA THR A 412 -49.12 -1.67 21.89
C THR A 412 -48.13 -0.74 21.18
N TYR A 413 -47.23 -1.31 20.38
CA TYR A 413 -46.11 -0.57 19.76
C TYR A 413 -46.40 -0.23 18.30
N TYR A 414 -45.89 0.92 17.85
CA TYR A 414 -46.14 1.48 16.51
C TYR A 414 -44.84 1.83 15.76
N GLY A 415 -43.67 1.77 16.41
CA GLY A 415 -42.37 1.95 15.75
C GLY A 415 -41.26 2.46 16.66
N GLY A 416 -40.03 1.99 16.45
CA GLY A 416 -38.79 2.50 17.08
C GLY A 416 -37.94 3.40 16.19
N ASN A 417 -38.44 3.70 14.98
CA ASN A 417 -37.74 4.48 13.97
C ASN A 417 -38.56 5.75 13.65
N PRO A 418 -38.04 6.96 13.91
CA PRO A 418 -38.76 8.20 13.61
C PRO A 418 -38.95 8.44 12.11
N LEU A 419 -38.17 7.78 11.26
CA LEU A 419 -38.31 7.85 9.80
C LEU A 419 -39.52 7.04 9.29
N CYS A 420 -40.09 6.15 10.12
CA CYS A 420 -41.17 5.24 9.75
C CYS A 420 -42.47 5.57 10.50
N PHE A 421 -43.27 6.47 9.94
CA PHE A 421 -44.48 7.02 10.59
C PHE A 421 -45.80 6.38 10.11
N THR A 422 -45.73 5.30 9.34
CA THR A 422 -46.90 4.58 8.79
C THR A 422 -47.03 3.14 9.31
N GLY A 423 -46.34 2.81 10.40
CA GLY A 423 -46.38 1.47 11.00
C GLY A 423 -47.74 1.12 11.59
N SER A 424 -48.06 -0.17 11.57
CA SER A 424 -49.26 -0.74 12.22
C SER A 424 -48.99 -1.11 13.68
N ALA A 425 -50.04 -1.36 14.45
CA ALA A 425 -49.95 -1.82 15.83
C ALA A 425 -49.26 -3.21 15.94
N GLN A 426 -48.28 -3.34 16.83
CA GLN A 426 -47.52 -4.57 17.07
C GLN A 426 -47.50 -4.95 18.56
N PRO A 427 -47.49 -6.26 18.89
CA PRO A 427 -47.43 -6.75 20.27
C PRO A 427 -46.00 -6.84 20.82
N PHE A 428 -45.00 -6.36 20.09
CA PHE A 428 -43.59 -6.43 20.44
C PHE A 428 -42.89 -5.09 20.20
N ILE A 429 -41.84 -4.83 20.97
CA ILE A 429 -40.98 -3.66 20.82
C ILE A 429 -40.25 -3.75 19.47
N GLN A 430 -40.30 -2.67 18.69
CA GLN A 430 -39.72 -2.63 17.36
C GLN A 430 -38.27 -2.14 17.37
N GLN A 431 -37.49 -2.52 16.35
CA GLN A 431 -36.08 -2.15 16.21
C GLN A 431 -35.88 -0.63 16.09
N ASN A 432 -34.70 -0.16 16.53
CA ASN A 432 -34.24 1.22 16.41
C ASN A 432 -34.09 1.62 14.93
N PHE A 433 -33.99 2.93 14.67
CA PHE A 433 -33.75 3.43 13.31
C PHE A 433 -32.45 2.92 12.71
N GLY A 434 -32.44 2.78 11.38
CA GLY A 434 -31.25 2.48 10.60
C GLY A 434 -31.21 3.33 9.33
N PHE A 435 -30.02 3.75 8.95
CA PHE A 435 -29.72 4.43 7.69
C PHE A 435 -30.29 3.70 6.48
N ASP A 436 -30.13 2.37 6.46
CA ASP A 436 -30.53 1.47 5.39
C ASP A 436 -32.01 1.05 5.47
N ASP A 437 -32.76 1.53 6.46
CA ASP A 437 -34.18 1.19 6.65
C ASP A 437 -35.09 1.92 5.64
N ALA A 438 -35.88 1.14 4.90
CA ALA A 438 -36.85 1.60 3.92
C ALA A 438 -38.30 1.62 4.46
N CYS A 439 -38.50 1.35 5.76
CA CYS A 439 -39.81 1.31 6.42
C CYS A 439 -40.79 0.29 5.82
N LEU A 440 -40.27 -0.81 5.26
CA LEU A 440 -41.07 -1.87 4.63
C LEU A 440 -41.48 -2.98 5.62
N THR A 441 -40.71 -3.16 6.69
CA THR A 441 -40.91 -4.19 7.72
C THR A 441 -40.97 -3.57 9.11
N GLN A 442 -41.70 -4.23 10.03
CA GLN A 442 -41.76 -3.87 11.44
C GLN A 442 -41.00 -4.92 12.26
N ASP A 443 -39.68 -4.81 12.26
CA ASP A 443 -38.81 -5.80 12.89
C ASP A 443 -38.76 -5.67 14.42
N LYS A 444 -38.58 -6.80 15.11
CA LYS A 444 -38.41 -6.85 16.57
C LYS A 444 -37.09 -6.21 17.00
N LEU A 445 -37.08 -5.55 18.16
CA LEU A 445 -35.84 -5.08 18.80
C LEU A 445 -34.97 -6.28 19.18
N THR A 446 -33.85 -6.41 18.50
CA THR A 446 -32.82 -7.43 18.78
C THR A 446 -31.45 -6.79 18.85
N MET A 447 -30.56 -7.43 19.59
CA MET A 447 -29.18 -7.03 19.72
C MET A 447 -28.25 -8.24 19.73
N THR A 448 -27.18 -8.16 18.96
CA THR A 448 -26.13 -9.18 18.95
C THR A 448 -25.12 -8.88 20.06
N LEU A 449 -24.98 -9.80 21.01
CA LEU A 449 -23.94 -9.77 22.03
C LEU A 449 -22.69 -10.44 21.46
N THR A 450 -21.72 -9.65 21.03
CA THR A 450 -20.42 -10.17 20.57
C THR A 450 -19.46 -10.35 21.75
N ARG A 451 -18.54 -11.32 21.69
CA ARG A 451 -17.62 -11.63 22.81
C ARG A 451 -16.91 -10.41 23.39
N SER A 452 -16.33 -9.57 22.53
CA SER A 452 -15.63 -8.34 22.95
C SER A 452 -16.58 -7.33 23.60
N ALA A 453 -17.78 -7.17 23.05
CA ALA A 453 -18.78 -6.27 23.61
C ALA A 453 -19.32 -6.77 24.96
N ILE A 454 -19.46 -8.08 25.16
CA ILE A 454 -19.84 -8.69 26.44
C ILE A 454 -18.79 -8.36 27.50
N VAL A 455 -17.51 -8.63 27.23
CA VAL A 455 -16.42 -8.36 28.17
C VAL A 455 -16.32 -6.86 28.49
N PHE A 456 -16.43 -6.01 27.46
CA PHE A 456 -16.44 -4.56 27.63
C PHE A 456 -17.61 -4.09 28.51
N ALA A 457 -18.82 -4.58 28.25
CA ALA A 457 -20.01 -4.17 28.96
C ALA A 457 -20.09 -4.71 30.39
N LEU A 458 -19.58 -5.93 30.65
CA LEU A 458 -19.46 -6.46 32.02
C LEU A 458 -18.50 -5.60 32.85
N MET A 459 -17.35 -5.25 32.26
CA MET A 459 -16.38 -4.35 32.90
C MET A 459 -16.98 -2.97 33.16
N ALA A 460 -17.58 -2.33 32.15
CA ALA A 460 -18.09 -0.97 32.26
C ALA A 460 -19.36 -0.84 33.13
N SER A 461 -20.21 -1.87 33.18
CA SER A 461 -21.40 -1.89 34.06
C SER A 461 -21.08 -2.21 35.53
N GLY A 462 -19.87 -2.70 35.81
CA GLY A 462 -19.46 -3.12 37.15
C GLY A 462 -20.15 -4.40 37.64
N VAL A 463 -20.80 -5.16 36.74
CA VAL A 463 -21.44 -6.43 37.08
C VAL A 463 -20.37 -7.52 37.18
N SER A 464 -20.20 -8.07 38.38
CA SER A 464 -19.15 -9.05 38.69
C SER A 464 -19.66 -10.37 39.25
N ASP A 465 -20.97 -10.56 39.35
CA ASP A 465 -21.58 -11.71 40.03
C ASP A 465 -22.67 -12.41 39.18
N VAL A 466 -22.97 -13.66 39.55
CA VAL A 466 -23.97 -14.49 38.86
C VAL A 466 -25.37 -13.88 38.98
N THR A 467 -25.68 -13.24 40.10
CA THR A 467 -26.97 -12.58 40.31
C THR A 467 -27.16 -11.38 39.38
N GLY A 468 -26.12 -10.58 39.16
CA GLY A 468 -26.15 -9.47 38.20
C GLY A 468 -26.39 -9.94 36.76
N ILE A 469 -25.68 -10.96 36.29
CA ILE A 469 -25.90 -11.49 34.93
C ILE A 469 -27.28 -12.14 34.78
N TYR A 470 -27.85 -12.73 35.84
CA TYR A 470 -29.22 -13.24 35.82
C TYR A 470 -30.23 -12.10 35.65
N ARG A 471 -30.04 -10.97 36.34
CA ARG A 471 -30.88 -9.77 36.16
C ARG A 471 -30.80 -9.24 34.73
N ILE A 472 -29.59 -9.15 34.15
CA ILE A 472 -29.42 -8.77 32.73
C ILE A 472 -30.21 -9.70 31.81
N CYS A 473 -30.03 -11.02 31.95
CA CYS A 473 -30.69 -12.00 31.10
C CYS A 473 -32.22 -12.07 31.32
N SER A 474 -32.73 -11.60 32.47
CA SER A 474 -34.17 -11.52 32.74
C SER A 474 -34.88 -10.40 31.96
N LEU A 475 -34.13 -9.43 31.43
CA LEU A 475 -34.66 -8.37 30.58
C LEU A 475 -34.91 -8.84 29.13
N CYS A 476 -34.41 -10.02 28.76
CA CYS A 476 -34.66 -10.64 27.46
C CYS A 476 -36.04 -11.30 27.44
N ARG A 477 -36.82 -11.08 26.38
CA ARG A 477 -38.25 -11.47 26.36
C ARG A 477 -38.49 -12.88 25.86
N THR A 478 -37.94 -13.21 24.70
CA THR A 478 -38.15 -14.49 24.02
C THR A 478 -36.88 -15.34 24.00
N THR A 479 -35.72 -14.72 24.19
CA THR A 479 -34.45 -15.45 24.28
C THR A 479 -34.39 -16.24 25.58
N SER A 480 -34.03 -17.53 25.49
CA SER A 480 -33.85 -18.37 26.67
C SER A 480 -32.80 -17.77 27.61
N THR A 481 -33.17 -17.59 28.88
CA THR A 481 -32.24 -17.11 29.93
C THR A 481 -30.97 -17.95 29.98
N ALA A 482 -31.07 -19.27 29.70
CA ALA A 482 -29.92 -20.16 29.67
C ALA A 482 -28.92 -19.82 28.54
N LEU A 483 -29.40 -19.41 27.36
CA LEU A 483 -28.53 -19.02 26.23
C LEU A 483 -27.79 -17.71 26.53
N CYS A 484 -28.48 -16.74 27.13
CA CYS A 484 -27.86 -15.49 27.56
C CYS A 484 -26.80 -15.74 28.65
N LEU A 485 -27.12 -16.56 29.67
CA LEU A 485 -26.18 -16.90 30.74
C LEU A 485 -24.96 -17.67 30.22
N ALA A 486 -25.11 -18.55 29.23
CA ALA A 486 -24.01 -19.26 28.61
C ALA A 486 -22.97 -18.33 27.94
N SER A 487 -23.39 -17.13 27.55
CA SER A 487 -22.51 -16.11 26.95
C SER A 487 -21.88 -15.20 28.02
N LEU A 488 -22.67 -14.76 29.00
CA LEU A 488 -22.22 -13.82 30.03
C LEU A 488 -21.35 -14.47 31.11
N GLY A 489 -21.58 -15.75 31.44
CA GLY A 489 -20.84 -16.48 32.47
C GLY A 489 -19.32 -16.49 32.22
N PRO A 490 -18.84 -17.05 31.09
CA PRO A 490 -17.41 -17.02 30.75
C PRO A 490 -16.87 -15.60 30.56
N GLY A 491 -17.74 -14.63 30.22
CA GLY A 491 -17.37 -13.22 30.11
C GLY A 491 -16.96 -12.58 31.44
N LEU A 492 -17.49 -13.03 32.58
CA LEU A 492 -17.14 -12.51 33.90
C LEU A 492 -15.66 -12.77 34.24
N ASP A 493 -15.18 -13.99 33.96
CA ASP A 493 -13.80 -14.39 34.24
C ASP A 493 -12.81 -13.53 33.43
N VAL A 494 -13.13 -13.24 32.17
CA VAL A 494 -12.29 -12.39 31.33
C VAL A 494 -12.37 -10.93 31.77
N ALA A 495 -13.57 -10.42 32.07
CA ALA A 495 -13.78 -9.05 32.51
C ALA A 495 -13.08 -8.73 33.85
N ALA A 496 -13.02 -9.69 34.77
CA ALA A 496 -12.32 -9.56 36.06
C ALA A 496 -10.80 -9.33 35.92
N ASN A 497 -10.22 -9.67 34.77
CA ASN A 497 -8.80 -9.47 34.49
C ASN A 497 -8.49 -8.14 33.78
N ILE A 498 -9.51 -7.33 33.47
CA ILE A 498 -9.34 -6.01 32.86
C ILE A 498 -8.94 -4.99 33.95
N PRO A 499 -7.95 -4.12 33.72
CA PRO A 499 -7.46 -3.21 34.76
C PRO A 499 -8.52 -2.23 35.27
N MET A 500 -8.62 -2.11 36.60
CA MET A 500 -9.51 -1.13 37.27
C MET A 500 -9.18 0.33 36.93
N SER A 501 -7.99 0.63 36.41
CA SER A 501 -7.62 1.98 35.97
C SER A 501 -8.54 2.54 34.88
N LEU A 502 -9.27 1.68 34.15
CA LEU A 502 -10.23 2.10 33.13
C LEU A 502 -11.52 2.69 33.73
N GLN A 503 -11.78 2.53 35.03
CA GLN A 503 -13.02 3.01 35.66
C GLN A 503 -13.20 4.53 35.56
N ALA A 504 -12.11 5.30 35.57
CA ALA A 504 -12.16 6.75 35.36
C ALA A 504 -12.67 7.12 33.96
N LEU A 505 -12.28 6.35 32.93
CA LEU A 505 -12.76 6.52 31.57
C LEU A 505 -14.23 6.08 31.43
N VAL A 506 -14.65 5.02 32.13
CA VAL A 506 -16.06 4.62 32.21
C VAL A 506 -16.92 5.76 32.77
N ALA A 507 -16.49 6.39 33.86
CA ALA A 507 -17.20 7.54 34.44
C ALA A 507 -17.24 8.75 33.48
N ALA A 508 -16.14 9.01 32.76
CA ALA A 508 -16.09 10.08 31.76
C ALA A 508 -17.08 9.83 30.60
N VAL A 509 -17.17 8.59 30.10
CA VAL A 509 -18.16 8.22 29.07
C VAL A 509 -19.58 8.42 29.58
N ALA A 510 -19.88 7.99 30.80
CA ALA A 510 -21.21 8.19 31.37
C ALA A 510 -21.60 9.68 31.47
N ALA A 511 -20.63 10.57 31.73
CA ALA A 511 -20.84 12.01 31.77
C ALA A 511 -21.00 12.65 30.38
N ASP A 512 -20.32 12.13 29.36
CA ASP A 512 -20.35 12.67 27.98
C ASP A 512 -21.59 12.24 27.19
N VAL A 513 -22.26 11.15 27.60
CA VAL A 513 -23.41 10.59 26.87
C VAL A 513 -24.72 10.57 27.69
N PRO A 514 -25.11 11.68 28.37
CA PRO A 514 -26.22 11.65 29.34
C PRO A 514 -27.61 11.63 28.70
N THR A 515 -27.73 12.01 27.42
CA THR A 515 -29.03 12.21 26.75
C THR A 515 -29.33 11.17 25.67
N VAL A 516 -28.34 10.40 25.20
CA VAL A 516 -28.55 9.44 24.11
C VAL A 516 -29.50 8.34 24.56
N SER A 517 -30.52 8.09 23.75
CA SER A 517 -31.65 7.25 24.13
C SER A 517 -32.15 6.37 22.99
N LEU A 518 -33.02 5.44 23.36
CA LEU A 518 -33.90 4.70 22.47
C LEU A 518 -35.32 5.27 22.59
N MET A 519 -36.13 5.09 21.54
CA MET A 519 -37.53 5.50 21.55
C MET A 519 -38.47 4.40 21.04
N GLN A 520 -39.75 4.49 21.42
CA GLN A 520 -40.86 3.78 20.78
C GLN A 520 -42.12 4.65 20.75
N PHE A 521 -42.80 4.67 19.61
CA PHE A 521 -44.20 5.06 19.55
C PHE A 521 -45.04 3.94 20.15
N ALA A 522 -45.86 4.25 21.16
CA ALA A 522 -46.72 3.27 21.79
C ALA A 522 -48.09 3.86 22.14
N VAL A 523 -49.04 2.99 22.41
CA VAL A 523 -50.32 3.33 23.03
C VAL A 523 -50.43 2.53 24.32
N ASN A 524 -50.59 3.22 25.44
CA ASN A 524 -50.92 2.60 26.72
C ASN A 524 -52.44 2.55 26.85
N SER A 525 -53.01 1.37 26.58
CA SER A 525 -54.46 1.16 26.45
C SER A 525 -55.11 2.04 25.37
N THR A 526 -55.42 3.30 25.69
CA THR A 526 -56.02 4.28 24.76
C THR A 526 -55.18 5.55 24.61
N THR A 527 -54.15 5.75 25.42
CA THR A 527 -53.36 6.99 25.44
C THR A 527 -52.07 6.81 24.64
N PRO A 528 -51.88 7.55 23.53
CA PRO A 528 -50.59 7.62 22.84
C PRO A 528 -49.49 8.10 23.78
N VAL A 529 -48.34 7.44 23.75
CA VAL A 529 -47.15 7.82 24.53
C VAL A 529 -45.87 7.58 23.71
N LEU A 530 -44.96 8.54 23.74
CA LEU A 530 -43.61 8.36 23.24
C LEU A 530 -42.73 7.81 24.37
N LEU A 531 -42.44 6.52 24.32
CA LEU A 531 -41.55 5.88 25.28
C LEU A 531 -40.11 6.27 24.96
N ARG A 532 -39.34 6.61 26.00
CA ARG A 532 -37.92 6.95 25.91
C ARG A 532 -37.15 6.14 26.95
N GLN A 533 -35.97 5.65 26.57
CA GLN A 533 -35.07 4.94 27.48
C GLN A 533 -33.64 5.41 27.24
N LEU A 534 -32.99 5.96 28.27
CA LEU A 534 -31.57 6.34 28.19
C LEU A 534 -30.70 5.09 28.01
N LEU A 535 -29.59 5.20 27.29
CA LEU A 535 -28.65 4.09 27.14
C LEU A 535 -28.03 3.68 28.49
N LEU A 536 -27.56 4.67 29.24
CA LEU A 536 -27.00 4.48 30.58
C LEU A 536 -27.99 5.04 31.59
N ASP A 537 -28.68 4.13 32.29
CA ASP A 537 -29.64 4.47 33.33
C ASP A 537 -28.95 4.37 34.70
N PRO A 538 -28.79 5.48 35.44
CA PRO A 538 -28.12 5.46 36.74
C PRO A 538 -28.87 4.65 37.79
N THR A 539 -30.16 4.34 37.55
CA THR A 539 -31.01 3.56 38.45
C THR A 539 -31.10 2.07 38.07
N ASP A 540 -30.67 1.71 36.86
CA ASP A 540 -30.74 0.34 36.34
C ASP A 540 -29.41 -0.09 35.67
N ALA A 541 -28.57 -0.76 36.46
CA ALA A 541 -27.31 -1.33 35.99
C ALA A 541 -27.51 -2.50 35.00
N ALA A 542 -28.62 -3.25 35.10
CA ALA A 542 -28.90 -4.37 34.21
C ALA A 542 -29.28 -3.89 32.81
N TRP A 543 -30.06 -2.81 32.69
CA TRP A 543 -30.29 -2.15 31.41
C TRP A 543 -29.01 -1.48 30.87
N SER A 544 -28.26 -0.78 31.74
CA SER A 544 -27.03 -0.08 31.35
C SER A 544 -25.99 -1.00 30.72
N PHE A 545 -25.96 -2.30 31.07
CA PHE A 545 -25.15 -3.31 30.36
C PHE A 545 -25.41 -3.31 28.84
N PHE A 546 -26.68 -3.31 28.42
CA PHE A 546 -27.04 -3.25 27.00
C PHE A 546 -26.74 -1.88 26.38
N GLY A 547 -26.78 -0.81 27.18
CA GLY A 547 -26.28 0.51 26.79
C GLY A 547 -24.78 0.49 26.47
N TRP A 548 -23.96 -0.11 27.33
CA TRP A 548 -22.51 -0.22 27.15
C TRP A 548 -22.13 -1.01 25.89
N ILE A 549 -22.89 -2.06 25.54
CA ILE A 549 -22.71 -2.76 24.26
C ILE A 549 -22.91 -1.83 23.08
N GLN A 550 -23.98 -1.03 23.09
CA GLN A 550 -24.28 -0.08 22.02
C GLN A 550 -23.24 1.05 21.93
N LEU A 551 -22.72 1.53 23.07
CA LEU A 551 -21.64 2.51 23.11
C LEU A 551 -20.32 1.95 22.58
N PHE A 552 -20.01 0.69 22.91
CA PHE A 552 -18.84 0.00 22.34
C PHE A 552 -18.97 -0.15 20.82
N ASP A 553 -20.13 -0.58 20.34
CA ASP A 553 -20.43 -0.64 18.91
C ASP A 553 -20.34 0.75 18.24
N TRP A 554 -20.76 1.82 18.92
CA TRP A 554 -20.61 3.19 18.41
C TRP A 554 -19.14 3.59 18.29
N GLY A 555 -18.31 3.30 19.30
CA GLY A 555 -16.87 3.50 19.25
C GLY A 555 -16.18 2.70 18.13
N LEU A 556 -16.73 1.54 17.76
CA LEU A 556 -16.27 0.73 16.62
C LEU A 556 -16.89 1.14 15.28
N ASN A 557 -17.61 2.26 15.21
CA ASN A 557 -18.38 2.71 14.05
C ASN A 557 -19.43 1.68 13.56
N ARG A 558 -19.92 0.75 14.38
CA ARG A 558 -20.98 -0.20 13.97
C ARG A 558 -22.39 0.38 14.13
N ARG A 559 -22.50 1.45 14.89
CA ARG A 559 -23.70 2.25 15.12
C ARG A 559 -23.37 3.71 14.94
N GLU A 560 -24.40 4.52 14.81
CA GLU A 560 -24.29 5.98 14.80
C GLU A 560 -25.37 6.60 15.68
N VAL A 561 -25.10 7.83 16.12
CA VAL A 561 -26.06 8.63 16.87
C VAL A 561 -26.46 9.82 16.02
N VAL A 562 -27.77 10.04 15.91
CA VAL A 562 -28.34 11.19 15.19
C VAL A 562 -29.25 11.94 16.16
N SER A 563 -29.01 13.24 16.30
CA SER A 563 -29.90 14.17 17.00
C SER A 563 -30.98 14.64 16.03
N PHE A 564 -32.23 14.29 16.29
CA PHE A 564 -33.39 14.79 15.56
C PHE A 564 -33.92 16.03 16.27
N GLU A 565 -33.65 17.21 15.72
CA GLU A 565 -33.93 18.49 16.38
C GLU A 565 -35.08 19.22 15.70
N GLY A 566 -36.22 19.26 16.39
CA GLY A 566 -37.43 19.93 15.92
C GLY A 566 -37.76 21.20 16.69
N ASP A 567 -38.95 21.75 16.41
CA ASP A 567 -39.46 22.98 17.01
C ASP A 567 -39.77 22.87 18.50
N VAL A 568 -40.05 21.67 18.99
CA VAL A 568 -40.41 21.41 20.40
C VAL A 568 -39.20 20.92 21.20
N SER A 569 -38.54 19.87 20.73
CA SER A 569 -37.40 19.29 21.43
C SER A 569 -36.39 18.64 20.48
N ALA A 570 -35.25 18.24 21.05
CA ALA A 570 -34.22 17.46 20.38
C ALA A 570 -34.19 16.05 20.94
N LEU A 571 -34.10 15.05 20.06
CA LEU A 571 -34.08 13.65 20.42
C LEU A 571 -32.82 12.97 19.85
N PRO A 572 -31.75 12.83 20.66
CA PRO A 572 -30.55 12.08 20.27
C PRO A 572 -30.80 10.58 20.38
N LEU A 573 -30.83 9.92 19.23
CA LEU A 573 -31.16 8.50 19.12
C LEU A 573 -29.95 7.69 18.65
N MET A 574 -29.81 6.50 19.25
CA MET A 574 -28.85 5.48 18.82
C MET A 574 -29.45 4.60 17.72
N SER A 575 -28.73 4.44 16.60
CA SER A 575 -29.16 3.57 15.51
C SER A 575 -29.12 2.10 15.92
N ARG A 576 -29.78 1.24 15.15
CA ARG A 576 -29.47 -0.20 15.16
C ARG A 576 -28.04 -0.46 14.69
N ALA A 577 -27.49 -1.63 15.00
CA ALA A 577 -26.20 -2.05 14.48
C ALA A 577 -26.30 -2.31 12.97
N TYR A 578 -25.33 -1.80 12.21
CA TYR A 578 -25.22 -2.04 10.77
C TYR A 578 -24.39 -3.28 10.47
N THR A 579 -24.74 -3.96 9.38
CA THR A 579 -23.93 -5.06 8.86
C THR A 579 -22.63 -4.52 8.25
N LEU A 580 -21.52 -5.16 8.57
CA LEU A 580 -20.23 -4.81 7.98
C LEU A 580 -20.19 -5.28 6.51
N GLN A 581 -19.59 -4.46 5.66
CA GLN A 581 -19.37 -4.76 4.25
C GLN A 581 -18.04 -5.47 4.07
N SER A 582 -18.00 -6.49 3.23
CA SER A 582 -16.76 -7.19 2.90
C SER A 582 -16.01 -6.43 1.80
N PHE A 583 -14.74 -6.11 2.04
CA PHE A 583 -13.84 -5.53 1.04
C PHE A 583 -12.72 -6.52 0.71
N GLN A 584 -12.58 -6.85 -0.58
CA GLN A 584 -11.49 -7.66 -1.09
C GLN A 584 -10.54 -6.79 -1.93
N PRO A 585 -9.24 -6.74 -1.59
CA PRO A 585 -8.27 -6.02 -2.39
C PRO A 585 -8.12 -6.57 -3.81
N SER A 586 -7.88 -5.68 -4.77
CA SER A 586 -7.70 -6.09 -6.17
C SER A 586 -6.28 -6.63 -6.41
N PRO A 587 -6.11 -7.81 -7.05
CA PRO A 587 -4.80 -8.36 -7.41
C PRO A 587 -3.93 -7.41 -8.25
N VAL A 588 -4.55 -6.55 -9.06
CA VAL A 588 -3.85 -5.59 -9.94
C VAL A 588 -3.11 -4.51 -9.14
N GLN A 589 -3.48 -4.28 -7.87
CA GLN A 589 -2.78 -3.33 -7.01
C GLN A 589 -1.38 -3.79 -6.62
N VAL A 590 -1.10 -5.10 -6.64
CA VAL A 590 0.22 -5.67 -6.39
C VAL A 590 0.89 -5.92 -7.73
N GLN A 591 1.89 -5.09 -8.06
CA GLN A 591 2.66 -5.24 -9.28
C GLN A 591 3.70 -6.37 -9.14
N HIS A 592 3.93 -7.10 -10.24
CA HIS A 592 4.85 -8.25 -10.30
C HIS A 592 5.90 -8.12 -11.42
N SER A 593 5.82 -7.05 -12.21
CA SER A 593 6.52 -6.90 -13.48
C SER A 593 8.04 -6.96 -13.33
N ALA A 594 8.63 -6.18 -12.43
CA ALA A 594 10.07 -6.14 -12.25
C ALA A 594 10.60 -7.41 -11.57
N SER A 595 9.83 -7.92 -10.61
CA SER A 595 10.15 -9.11 -9.84
C SER A 595 10.20 -10.38 -10.70
N ASP A 596 9.29 -10.55 -11.65
CA ASP A 596 9.30 -11.67 -12.61
C ASP A 596 10.59 -11.68 -13.44
N TYR A 597 11.02 -10.52 -13.97
CA TYR A 597 12.29 -10.41 -14.69
C TYR A 597 13.48 -10.73 -13.77
N MET A 598 13.49 -10.24 -12.54
CA MET A 598 14.59 -10.48 -11.59
C MET A 598 14.73 -11.96 -11.22
N ILE A 599 13.63 -12.70 -11.04
CA ILE A 599 13.67 -14.15 -10.80
C ILE A 599 14.29 -14.87 -12.00
N VAL A 600 13.80 -14.60 -13.20
CA VAL A 600 14.26 -15.28 -14.42
C VAL A 600 15.74 -15.02 -14.66
N LEU A 601 16.19 -13.78 -14.52
CA LEU A 601 17.60 -13.41 -14.73
C LEU A 601 18.52 -13.99 -13.65
N THR A 602 18.06 -14.06 -12.40
CA THR A 602 18.78 -14.71 -11.30
C THR A 602 18.91 -16.22 -11.56
N ALA A 603 17.82 -16.88 -11.96
CA ALA A 603 17.82 -18.29 -12.33
C ALA A 603 18.74 -18.57 -13.54
N TYR A 604 18.68 -17.72 -14.57
CA TYR A 604 19.54 -17.79 -15.75
C TYR A 604 21.03 -17.84 -15.36
N ALA A 605 21.46 -16.94 -14.47
CA ALA A 605 22.84 -16.90 -14.00
C ALA A 605 23.25 -18.22 -13.32
N SER A 606 22.41 -18.75 -12.42
CA SER A 606 22.67 -20.03 -11.75
C SER A 606 22.73 -21.20 -12.73
N VAL A 607 21.81 -21.28 -13.70
CA VAL A 607 21.81 -22.33 -14.73
C VAL A 607 23.10 -22.31 -15.55
N HIS A 608 23.58 -21.13 -15.93
CA HIS A 608 24.82 -20.99 -16.68
C HIS A 608 26.05 -21.38 -15.83
N LEU A 609 26.08 -21.04 -14.55
CA LEU A 609 27.15 -21.46 -13.64
C LEU A 609 27.16 -22.99 -13.46
N VAL A 610 26.00 -23.64 -13.32
CA VAL A 610 25.88 -25.11 -13.28
C VAL A 610 26.38 -25.72 -14.60
N LEU A 611 25.92 -25.22 -15.74
CA LEU A 611 26.31 -25.70 -17.06
C LEU A 611 27.83 -25.66 -17.23
N VAL A 612 28.46 -24.53 -16.90
CA VAL A 612 29.91 -24.39 -17.02
C VAL A 612 30.61 -25.32 -16.05
N ALA A 613 30.16 -25.47 -14.80
CA ALA A 613 30.75 -26.41 -13.86
C ALA A 613 30.70 -27.87 -14.35
N LEU A 614 29.61 -28.28 -14.99
CA LEU A 614 29.51 -29.59 -15.65
C LEU A 614 30.49 -29.73 -16.82
N LEU A 615 30.68 -28.66 -17.62
CA LEU A 615 31.70 -28.63 -18.66
C LEU A 615 33.11 -28.74 -18.07
N LEU A 616 33.42 -28.02 -16.97
CA LEU A 616 34.71 -28.12 -16.28
C LEU A 616 34.97 -29.55 -15.79
N LEU A 617 33.96 -30.21 -15.25
CA LEU A 617 34.04 -31.61 -14.81
C LEU A 617 34.27 -32.56 -15.98
N GLY A 618 33.52 -32.41 -17.07
CA GLY A 618 33.69 -33.21 -18.29
C GLY A 618 35.08 -33.07 -18.90
N TYR A 619 35.57 -31.84 -19.08
CA TYR A 619 36.92 -31.58 -19.57
C TYR A 619 38.00 -32.03 -18.59
N GLY A 620 37.74 -31.94 -17.27
CA GLY A 620 38.61 -32.49 -16.23
C GLY A 620 38.78 -34.01 -16.37
N VAL A 621 37.69 -34.75 -16.57
CA VAL A 621 37.74 -36.21 -16.80
C VAL A 621 38.46 -36.54 -18.11
N LEU A 622 38.11 -35.85 -19.21
CA LEU A 622 38.70 -36.07 -20.54
C LEU A 622 40.21 -35.81 -20.58
N THR A 623 40.71 -34.89 -19.76
CA THR A 623 42.15 -34.56 -19.67
C THR A 623 42.87 -35.30 -18.54
N ARG A 624 42.30 -36.41 -18.02
CA ARG A 624 42.85 -37.21 -16.92
C ARG A 624 43.17 -36.37 -15.68
N THR A 625 42.27 -35.43 -15.40
CA THR A 625 42.33 -34.46 -14.31
C THR A 625 43.46 -33.43 -14.40
N HIS A 626 44.22 -33.29 -15.49
CA HIS A 626 45.31 -32.29 -15.64
C HIS A 626 44.79 -30.84 -15.63
N VAL A 627 44.45 -30.37 -14.44
CA VAL A 627 43.83 -29.08 -14.15
C VAL A 627 44.69 -28.33 -13.16
N ARG A 628 44.84 -27.02 -13.37
CA ARG A 628 45.50 -26.14 -12.43
C ARG A 628 44.51 -25.68 -11.35
N GLY A 629 44.52 -26.35 -10.19
CA GLY A 629 43.55 -26.13 -9.11
C GLY A 629 43.38 -24.66 -8.68
N ARG A 630 44.47 -23.88 -8.65
CA ARG A 630 44.44 -22.43 -8.33
C ARG A 630 43.48 -21.62 -9.20
N ASN A 631 43.34 -21.97 -10.49
CA ASN A 631 42.48 -21.24 -11.42
C ASN A 631 40.99 -21.45 -11.09
N LEU A 632 40.63 -22.58 -10.46
CA LEU A 632 39.25 -22.87 -10.06
C LEU A 632 38.74 -21.90 -8.99
N PHE A 633 39.60 -21.35 -8.13
CA PHE A 633 39.19 -20.30 -7.16
C PHE A 633 38.78 -18.98 -7.85
N ARG A 634 39.10 -18.82 -9.14
CA ARG A 634 38.68 -17.66 -9.95
C ARG A 634 37.39 -17.92 -10.74
N PHE A 635 36.72 -19.05 -10.50
CA PHE A 635 35.52 -19.49 -11.20
C PHE A 635 34.49 -18.38 -11.37
N ASN A 636 33.93 -17.86 -10.27
CA ASN A 636 32.87 -16.84 -10.32
C ASN A 636 33.28 -15.59 -11.12
N ARG A 637 34.50 -15.10 -10.89
CA ARG A 637 34.97 -13.86 -11.52
C ARG A 637 35.18 -14.00 -13.02
N VAL A 638 35.74 -15.12 -13.48
CA VAL A 638 36.02 -15.35 -14.90
C VAL A 638 34.75 -15.83 -15.61
N VAL A 639 34.12 -16.89 -15.09
CA VAL A 639 32.95 -17.52 -15.72
C VAL A 639 31.77 -16.57 -15.73
N GLY A 640 31.49 -15.86 -14.64
CA GLY A 640 30.37 -14.93 -14.59
C GLY A 640 30.44 -13.89 -15.72
N SER A 641 31.60 -13.29 -15.94
CA SER A 641 31.71 -12.28 -17.01
C SER A 641 31.67 -12.87 -18.41
N VAL A 642 32.21 -14.07 -18.61
CA VAL A 642 32.34 -14.66 -19.95
C VAL A 642 31.06 -15.37 -20.39
N TRP A 643 30.40 -16.09 -19.48
CA TRP A 643 29.28 -16.97 -19.79
C TRP A 643 27.91 -16.42 -19.40
N VAL A 644 27.83 -15.50 -18.44
CA VAL A 644 26.56 -14.93 -17.96
C VAL A 644 26.37 -13.52 -18.50
N GLY A 645 27.40 -12.68 -18.38
CA GLY A 645 27.39 -11.30 -18.87
C GLY A 645 27.14 -10.27 -17.76
N ARG A 646 27.73 -9.09 -17.94
CA ARG A 646 27.85 -8.03 -16.92
C ARG A 646 26.51 -7.53 -16.40
N VAL A 647 25.53 -7.30 -17.28
CA VAL A 647 24.21 -6.76 -16.93
C VAL A 647 23.45 -7.73 -16.03
N ILE A 648 23.46 -9.02 -16.38
CA ILE A 648 22.78 -10.06 -15.62
C ILE A 648 23.45 -10.27 -14.25
N LEU A 649 24.79 -10.24 -14.20
CA LEU A 649 25.51 -10.27 -12.93
C LEU A 649 25.22 -9.05 -12.05
N MET A 650 25.12 -7.86 -12.64
CA MET A 650 24.75 -6.65 -11.92
C MET A 650 23.34 -6.79 -11.33
N ILE A 651 22.37 -7.25 -12.12
CA ILE A 651 21.00 -7.49 -11.64
C ILE A 651 21.00 -8.51 -10.51
N ARG A 652 21.74 -9.61 -10.64
CA ARG A 652 21.87 -10.62 -9.57
C ARG A 652 22.47 -10.04 -8.29
N GLY A 653 23.50 -9.20 -8.39
CA GLY A 653 24.06 -8.51 -7.23
C GLY A 653 23.08 -7.50 -6.62
N ILE A 654 22.29 -6.82 -7.45
CA ILE A 654 21.23 -5.90 -7.02
C ILE A 654 20.11 -6.65 -6.28
N THR A 655 19.68 -7.83 -6.74
CA THR A 655 18.68 -8.62 -6.00
C THR A 655 19.17 -8.94 -4.60
N ALA A 656 20.45 -9.27 -4.44
CA ALA A 656 21.03 -9.52 -3.11
C ALA A 656 21.08 -8.25 -2.26
N CYS A 657 21.38 -7.09 -2.86
CA CYS A 657 21.32 -5.80 -2.15
C CYS A 657 19.89 -5.47 -1.71
N ILE A 658 18.88 -5.71 -2.55
CA ILE A 658 17.47 -5.54 -2.20
C ILE A 658 17.14 -6.40 -0.98
N LEU A 659 17.54 -7.67 -0.96
CA LEU A 659 17.35 -8.53 0.21
C LEU A 659 18.00 -7.96 1.48
N LEU A 660 19.25 -7.50 1.41
CA LEU A 660 19.97 -6.89 2.55
C LEU A 660 19.38 -5.54 3.00
N CYS A 661 18.63 -4.87 2.13
CA CYS A 661 17.98 -3.60 2.41
C CYS A 661 16.50 -3.76 2.82
N THR A 662 15.93 -4.95 2.70
CA THR A 662 14.53 -5.26 3.03
C THR A 662 14.43 -6.02 4.34
N ALA A 663 13.43 -5.69 5.15
CA ALA A 663 13.15 -6.33 6.42
C ALA A 663 12.67 -7.80 6.22
N PRO A 664 13.26 -8.77 6.94
CA PRO A 664 12.76 -10.14 7.00
C PRO A 664 11.53 -10.23 7.92
N ILE A 665 10.38 -9.83 7.37
CA ILE A 665 9.07 -9.86 8.04
C ILE A 665 8.24 -11.03 7.50
N ALA A 666 7.61 -11.80 8.39
CA ALA A 666 6.71 -12.89 8.01
C ALA A 666 5.38 -12.75 8.73
N MET A 667 4.29 -13.11 8.06
CA MET A 667 2.99 -13.26 8.71
C MET A 667 2.91 -14.65 9.33
N VAL A 668 2.61 -14.72 10.63
CA VAL A 668 2.55 -15.96 11.39
C VAL A 668 1.20 -16.06 12.10
N THR A 669 0.60 -17.24 12.04
CA THR A 669 -0.64 -17.56 12.76
C THR A 669 -0.30 -18.45 13.95
N SER A 670 -0.60 -17.97 15.16
CA SER A 670 -0.50 -18.71 16.41
C SER A 670 -1.50 -19.87 16.45
N SER A 671 -1.16 -20.94 17.18
CA SER A 671 -2.05 -22.07 17.46
C SER A 671 -3.36 -21.66 18.14
N ARG A 672 -3.39 -20.49 18.81
CA ARG A 672 -4.57 -19.91 19.47
C ARG A 672 -5.45 -19.05 18.54
N GLY A 673 -5.19 -19.04 17.23
CA GLY A 673 -6.01 -18.35 16.23
C GLY A 673 -5.69 -16.86 16.02
N TRP A 674 -4.55 -16.38 16.53
CA TRP A 674 -4.09 -15.00 16.34
C TRP A 674 -3.08 -14.91 15.22
N THR A 675 -3.23 -13.94 14.32
CA THR A 675 -2.26 -13.63 13.28
C THR A 675 -1.49 -12.35 13.63
N SER A 676 -0.16 -12.38 13.46
CA SER A 676 0.73 -11.24 13.69
C SER A 676 1.87 -11.20 12.67
N PHE A 677 2.47 -10.04 12.48
CA PHE A 677 3.78 -9.97 11.82
C PHE A 677 4.88 -10.31 12.83
N GLU A 678 5.81 -11.17 12.41
CA GLU A 678 6.98 -11.53 13.19
C GLU A 678 8.24 -11.09 12.43
N PHE A 679 9.13 -10.43 13.14
CA PHE A 679 10.46 -10.08 12.66
C PHE A 679 11.42 -11.22 13.03
N SER A 680 12.07 -11.81 12.02
CA SER A 680 13.05 -12.88 12.23
C SER A 680 14.37 -12.53 11.57
N THR A 681 15.43 -12.41 12.37
CA THR A 681 16.77 -12.14 11.83
C THR A 681 17.23 -13.29 10.95
N ARG A 682 17.84 -12.95 9.80
CA ARG A 682 18.41 -13.96 8.90
C ARG A 682 19.45 -14.81 9.63
N GLY A 683 19.45 -16.11 9.37
CA GLY A 683 20.43 -17.01 9.96
C GLY A 683 21.86 -16.66 9.52
N VAL A 684 22.87 -17.14 10.26
CA VAL A 684 24.28 -16.89 9.95
C VAL A 684 24.64 -17.43 8.55
N VAL A 685 24.17 -18.63 8.21
CA VAL A 685 24.45 -19.27 6.90
C VAL A 685 23.76 -18.52 5.75
N GLU A 686 22.52 -18.07 5.96
CA GLU A 686 21.79 -17.26 4.99
C GLU A 686 22.47 -15.90 4.78
N SER A 687 22.92 -15.26 5.85
CA SER A 687 23.65 -13.99 5.78
C SER A 687 24.96 -14.13 5.01
N VAL A 688 25.71 -15.22 5.20
CA VAL A 688 26.91 -15.55 4.41
C VAL A 688 26.57 -15.67 2.92
N LEU A 689 25.46 -16.35 2.60
CA LEU A 689 25.01 -16.57 1.23
C LEU A 689 24.63 -15.25 0.54
N VAL A 690 23.72 -14.47 1.13
CA VAL A 690 23.18 -13.24 0.51
C VAL A 690 24.27 -12.18 0.36
N THR A 691 25.11 -11.98 1.38
CA THR A 691 26.22 -11.02 1.29
C THR A 691 27.27 -11.47 0.28
N GLY A 692 27.46 -12.77 0.08
CA GLY A 692 28.30 -13.33 -0.97
C GLY A 692 27.76 -12.99 -2.37
N GLU A 693 26.45 -13.14 -2.58
CA GLU A 693 25.78 -12.81 -3.84
C GLU A 693 25.81 -11.30 -4.13
N ALA A 694 25.76 -10.44 -3.12
CA ALA A 694 25.94 -9.00 -3.30
C ALA A 694 27.30 -8.62 -3.93
N THR A 695 28.33 -9.48 -3.78
CA THR A 695 29.67 -9.22 -4.35
C THR A 695 29.74 -9.34 -5.88
N TRP A 696 28.70 -9.83 -6.56
CA TRP A 696 28.64 -9.82 -8.03
C TRP A 696 28.79 -8.41 -8.60
N ILE A 697 28.27 -7.39 -7.90
CA ILE A 697 28.45 -5.98 -8.27
C ILE A 697 29.93 -5.63 -8.36
N LEU A 698 30.72 -6.05 -7.37
CA LEU A 698 32.17 -5.81 -7.37
C LEU A 698 32.88 -6.54 -8.50
N TYR A 699 32.46 -7.75 -8.89
CA TYR A 699 33.07 -8.41 -10.04
C TYR A 699 32.84 -7.65 -11.34
N VAL A 700 31.66 -7.05 -11.53
CA VAL A 700 31.38 -6.17 -12.66
C VAL A 700 32.24 -4.90 -12.59
N VAL A 701 32.34 -4.27 -11.42
CA VAL A 701 33.20 -3.08 -11.21
C VAL A 701 34.67 -3.39 -11.51
N HIS A 702 35.18 -4.52 -11.04
CA HIS A 702 36.56 -4.95 -11.31
C HIS A 702 36.84 -5.23 -12.78
N ASP A 703 35.85 -5.69 -13.54
CA ASP A 703 35.97 -5.89 -14.98
C ASP A 703 36.14 -4.54 -15.71
N PHE A 704 35.33 -3.53 -15.36
CA PHE A 704 35.49 -2.17 -15.90
C PHE A 704 36.82 -1.53 -15.49
N LEU A 705 37.16 -1.58 -14.21
CA LEU A 705 38.42 -1.03 -13.69
C LEU A 705 39.64 -1.79 -14.20
N GLY A 706 39.46 -3.05 -14.59
CA GLY A 706 40.49 -3.89 -15.19
C GLY A 706 41.10 -3.27 -16.44
N ILE A 707 40.38 -2.41 -17.18
CA ILE A 707 40.90 -1.68 -18.35
C ILE A 707 42.03 -0.72 -17.94
N VAL A 708 41.92 -0.09 -16.78
CA VAL A 708 42.85 0.97 -16.31
C VAL A 708 43.88 0.43 -15.34
N THR A 709 43.52 -0.59 -14.56
CA THR A 709 44.31 -1.11 -13.42
C THR A 709 44.88 -2.50 -13.66
N THR A 710 45.07 -2.88 -14.94
CA THR A 710 45.53 -4.20 -15.40
C THR A 710 46.71 -4.75 -14.58
N GLU A 711 47.70 -3.90 -14.28
CA GLU A 711 48.98 -4.28 -13.67
C GLU A 711 48.85 -4.87 -12.25
N TYR A 712 47.85 -4.46 -11.46
CA TYR A 712 47.68 -4.90 -10.07
C TYR A 712 46.25 -5.38 -9.74
N ALA A 713 45.36 -5.45 -10.73
CA ALA A 713 44.01 -6.00 -10.60
C ALA A 713 43.96 -7.43 -10.03
N TYR A 714 44.99 -8.23 -10.30
CA TYR A 714 45.14 -9.56 -9.71
C TYR A 714 45.13 -9.54 -8.16
N TYR A 715 45.68 -8.49 -7.54
CA TYR A 715 45.84 -8.38 -6.09
C TYR A 715 44.70 -7.61 -5.42
N TYR A 716 44.33 -6.42 -5.93
CA TYR A 716 43.34 -5.60 -5.21
C TYR A 716 41.95 -6.18 -5.28
N ALA A 717 41.56 -6.76 -6.42
CA ALA A 717 40.18 -7.11 -6.65
C ALA A 717 39.70 -8.27 -5.74
N PRO A 718 40.49 -9.31 -5.43
CA PRO A 718 40.12 -10.29 -4.40
C PRO A 718 40.06 -9.69 -2.99
N ILE A 719 40.98 -8.78 -2.64
CA ILE A 719 41.01 -8.11 -1.33
C ILE A 719 39.77 -7.25 -1.13
N SER A 720 39.40 -6.42 -2.12
CA SER A 720 38.21 -5.57 -2.06
C SER A 720 36.92 -6.37 -1.98
N SER A 721 36.81 -7.48 -2.73
CA SER A 721 35.65 -8.38 -2.65
C SER A 721 35.53 -9.04 -1.27
N ALA A 722 36.64 -9.54 -0.71
CA ALA A 722 36.65 -10.14 0.62
C ALA A 722 36.33 -9.11 1.71
N LEU A 723 36.91 -7.91 1.63
CA LEU A 723 36.65 -6.82 2.57
C LEU A 723 35.19 -6.39 2.54
N ALA A 724 34.62 -6.13 1.35
CA ALA A 724 33.21 -5.77 1.24
C ALA A 724 32.31 -6.88 1.78
N TRP A 725 32.59 -8.14 1.45
CA TRP A 725 31.83 -9.29 1.96
C TRP A 725 31.83 -9.33 3.49
N VAL A 726 32.99 -9.23 4.13
CA VAL A 726 33.11 -9.22 5.60
C VAL A 726 32.36 -8.03 6.21
N VAL A 727 32.53 -6.83 5.66
CA VAL A 727 31.86 -5.63 6.19
C VAL A 727 30.35 -5.73 6.05
N MET A 728 29.83 -6.16 4.89
CA MET A 728 28.39 -6.38 4.69
C MET A 728 27.84 -7.46 5.62
N PHE A 729 28.59 -8.56 5.82
CA PHE A 729 28.21 -9.64 6.72
C PHE A 729 28.13 -9.19 8.18
N VAL A 730 29.13 -8.46 8.67
CA VAL A 730 29.09 -7.87 10.02
C VAL A 730 27.93 -6.88 10.15
N LEU A 731 27.71 -6.06 9.12
CA LEU A 731 26.63 -5.08 9.10
C LEU A 731 25.24 -5.75 9.13
N GLU A 732 25.05 -6.89 8.46
CA GLU A 732 23.80 -7.66 8.51
C GLU A 732 23.54 -8.25 9.89
N LEU A 733 24.57 -8.77 10.56
CA LEU A 733 24.43 -9.35 11.90
C LEU A 733 24.22 -8.30 13.00
N THR A 734 24.82 -7.12 12.86
CA THR A 734 24.80 -6.08 13.91
C THR A 734 23.66 -5.09 13.77
N SER A 735 23.14 -4.89 12.55
CA SER A 735 22.10 -3.90 12.25
C SER A 735 21.18 -4.41 11.14
N PRO A 736 20.29 -5.38 11.43
CA PRO A 736 19.29 -5.86 10.49
C PRO A 736 18.17 -4.82 10.31
N ILE A 737 17.60 -4.75 9.09
CA ILE A 737 16.53 -3.80 8.78
C ILE A 737 15.20 -4.28 9.36
N GLN A 738 14.49 -3.41 10.06
CA GLN A 738 13.14 -3.64 10.58
C GLN A 738 12.11 -2.86 9.76
N ALA A 739 10.91 -3.42 9.60
CA ALA A 739 9.80 -2.73 8.97
C ALA A 739 9.16 -1.75 9.97
N THR A 740 8.85 -0.55 9.53
CA THR A 740 8.21 0.48 10.36
C THR A 740 7.01 1.05 9.65
N ALA A 741 5.93 1.31 10.36
CA ALA A 741 4.76 1.99 9.82
C ALA A 741 4.55 3.35 10.49
N SER A 742 3.89 4.25 9.79
CA SER A 742 3.41 5.52 10.31
C SER A 742 1.99 5.73 9.80
N ILE A 743 1.15 6.32 10.64
CA ILE A 743 -0.21 6.71 10.28
C ILE A 743 -0.22 8.23 10.26
N ASP A 744 -0.65 8.80 9.15
CA ASP A 744 -0.94 10.22 9.01
C ASP A 744 -2.08 10.34 8.00
N ARG A 745 -3.31 10.44 8.51
CA ARG A 745 -4.48 10.42 7.64
C ARG A 745 -4.76 11.79 7.05
N GLN A 746 -4.62 11.86 5.72
CA GLN A 746 -4.97 13.01 4.90
C GLN A 746 -6.11 12.62 3.98
N CYS A 747 -7.25 13.30 4.12
CA CYS A 747 -8.45 13.05 3.33
C CYS A 747 -8.75 14.27 2.45
N SER A 748 -9.37 14.02 1.30
CA SER A 748 -9.86 15.05 0.38
C SER A 748 -11.25 14.66 -0.13
N THR A 749 -12.14 15.64 -0.20
CA THR A 749 -13.50 15.47 -0.70
C THR A 749 -13.51 15.47 -2.23
N LEU A 750 -13.88 14.35 -2.85
CA LEU A 750 -13.99 14.24 -4.30
C LEU A 750 -15.35 14.70 -4.83
N VAL A 751 -16.41 14.37 -4.08
CA VAL A 751 -17.78 14.80 -4.37
C VAL A 751 -18.45 15.21 -3.06
N MET A 752 -18.84 16.47 -2.96
CA MET A 752 -19.36 17.08 -1.74
C MET A 752 -20.55 16.29 -1.17
N GLY A 753 -20.46 15.93 0.12
CA GLY A 753 -21.47 15.15 0.83
C GLY A 753 -21.66 13.70 0.35
N LYS A 754 -20.79 13.18 -0.53
CA LYS A 754 -20.92 11.86 -1.18
C LYS A 754 -19.68 10.97 -1.18
N GLN A 755 -18.51 11.44 -1.60
CA GLN A 755 -17.30 10.62 -1.78
C GLN A 755 -16.05 11.35 -1.28
N ILE A 756 -15.26 10.65 -0.46
CA ILE A 756 -13.94 11.11 0.01
C ILE A 756 -12.83 10.13 -0.41
N LYS A 757 -11.61 10.64 -0.55
CA LYS A 757 -10.40 9.85 -0.79
C LYS A 757 -9.37 10.17 0.28
N CYS A 758 -8.82 9.15 0.91
CA CYS A 758 -7.84 9.29 1.98
C CYS A 758 -6.54 8.53 1.69
N VAL A 759 -5.42 9.12 2.08
CA VAL A 759 -4.12 8.46 2.20
C VAL A 759 -3.78 8.46 3.68
N SER A 760 -3.64 7.27 4.25
CA SER A 760 -3.73 7.09 5.71
C SER A 760 -2.43 6.77 6.41
N GLY A 761 -1.37 6.47 5.67
CA GLY A 761 -0.09 6.17 6.28
C GLY A 761 0.91 5.60 5.31
N THR A 762 2.14 5.48 5.80
CA THR A 762 3.28 4.95 5.06
C THR A 762 3.89 3.76 5.80
N VAL A 763 4.09 2.66 5.09
CA VAL A 763 4.76 1.45 5.57
C VAL A 763 6.12 1.32 4.88
N TYR A 764 7.19 1.39 5.66
CA TYR A 764 8.55 1.20 5.20
C TYR A 764 8.95 -0.26 5.40
N VAL A 765 9.15 -0.98 4.30
CA VAL A 765 9.57 -2.39 4.33
C VAL A 765 11.08 -2.52 4.16
N GLY A 766 11.73 -1.49 3.62
CA GLY A 766 13.18 -1.46 3.43
C GLY A 766 13.77 -0.07 3.64
N SER A 767 15.09 0.02 3.52
CA SER A 767 15.85 1.25 3.76
C SER A 767 16.73 1.64 2.57
N VAL A 768 16.42 2.79 1.98
CA VAL A 768 17.27 3.42 0.95
C VAL A 768 18.61 3.87 1.55
N GLY A 769 18.62 4.29 2.82
CA GLY A 769 19.85 4.63 3.53
C GLY A 769 20.81 3.44 3.62
N ARG A 770 20.28 2.23 3.86
CA ARG A 770 21.07 0.99 3.83
C ARG A 770 21.62 0.71 2.44
N LEU A 771 20.84 0.95 1.39
CA LEU A 771 21.29 0.76 0.02
C LEU A 771 22.49 1.67 -0.32
N TYR A 772 22.43 2.95 0.06
CA TYR A 772 23.57 3.85 -0.11
C TYR A 772 24.79 3.41 0.70
N ALA A 773 24.59 2.89 1.92
CA ALA A 773 25.68 2.34 2.72
C ALA A 773 26.34 1.13 2.03
N LEU A 774 25.57 0.22 1.41
CA LEU A 774 26.13 -0.91 0.66
C LEU A 774 26.96 -0.42 -0.55
N PHE A 775 26.46 0.55 -1.31
CA PHE A 775 27.24 1.13 -2.42
C PHE A 775 28.50 1.85 -1.95
N ALA A 776 28.45 2.54 -0.80
CA ALA A 776 29.63 3.13 -0.18
C ALA A 776 30.65 2.06 0.27
N ILE A 777 30.19 0.92 0.78
CA ILE A 777 31.04 -0.23 1.14
C ILE A 777 31.71 -0.79 -0.12
N PHE A 778 30.99 -0.94 -1.23
CA PHE A 778 31.58 -1.39 -2.50
C PHE A 778 32.67 -0.42 -2.99
N GLY A 779 32.38 0.88 -3.05
CA GLY A 779 33.37 1.87 -3.49
C GLY A 779 34.57 1.96 -2.54
N GLY A 780 34.32 2.02 -1.23
CA GLY A 780 35.36 2.09 -0.20
C GLY A 780 36.27 0.86 -0.20
N SER A 781 35.71 -0.35 -0.36
CA SER A 781 36.52 -1.58 -0.38
C SER A 781 37.43 -1.65 -1.61
N VAL A 782 36.98 -1.15 -2.76
CA VAL A 782 37.79 -1.05 -3.98
C VAL A 782 38.96 -0.10 -3.77
N ILE A 783 38.71 1.10 -3.21
CA ILE A 783 39.76 2.09 -2.93
C ILE A 783 40.80 1.51 -1.96
N VAL A 784 40.36 0.95 -0.83
CA VAL A 784 41.25 0.33 0.16
C VAL A 784 42.05 -0.81 -0.46
N GLY A 785 41.39 -1.68 -1.22
CA GLY A 785 42.05 -2.76 -1.95
C GLY A 785 43.14 -2.24 -2.89
N MET A 786 42.86 -1.18 -3.66
CA MET A 786 43.84 -0.57 -4.58
C MET A 786 45.05 -0.02 -3.84
N VAL A 787 44.84 0.68 -2.72
CA VAL A 787 45.93 1.22 -1.89
C VAL A 787 46.81 0.10 -1.33
N LEU A 788 46.21 -0.97 -0.82
CA LEU A 788 46.95 -2.12 -0.28
C LEU A 788 47.73 -2.89 -1.36
N ALA A 789 47.20 -2.94 -2.59
CA ALA A 789 47.82 -3.67 -3.70
C ALA A 789 48.82 -2.82 -4.50
N PHE A 790 48.81 -1.50 -4.36
CA PHE A 790 49.70 -0.59 -5.10
C PHE A 790 51.19 -0.96 -5.03
N PRO A 791 51.75 -1.36 -3.86
CA PRO A 791 53.14 -1.80 -3.78
C PRO A 791 53.45 -3.09 -4.56
N MET A 792 52.42 -3.85 -4.98
CA MET A 792 52.56 -5.12 -5.68
C MET A 792 52.46 -4.99 -7.20
N ARG A 793 52.27 -3.78 -7.75
CA ARG A 793 52.07 -3.55 -9.19
C ARG A 793 53.17 -4.11 -10.07
N ASP A 794 54.41 -4.05 -9.61
CA ASP A 794 55.57 -4.49 -10.40
C ASP A 794 55.88 -5.99 -10.24
N ARG A 795 55.15 -6.70 -9.36
CA ARG A 795 55.41 -8.12 -9.06
C ARG A 795 54.97 -9.07 -10.18
N ARG A 796 54.04 -8.64 -11.04
CA ARG A 796 53.51 -9.48 -12.13
C ARG A 796 53.69 -8.75 -13.46
N ARG A 797 54.73 -9.12 -14.22
CA ARG A 797 54.87 -8.72 -15.63
C ARG A 797 53.81 -9.44 -16.46
N GLN A 798 52.92 -8.69 -17.10
CA GLN A 798 51.94 -9.24 -18.03
C GLN A 798 52.59 -9.67 -19.35
N SER A 799 52.12 -10.77 -19.93
CA SER A 799 52.38 -11.11 -21.33
C SER A 799 51.67 -10.10 -22.25
N GLY A 800 52.14 -9.93 -23.48
CA GLY A 800 51.50 -9.03 -24.45
C GLY A 800 50.03 -9.39 -24.69
N ALA A 801 49.21 -8.38 -24.99
CA ALA A 801 47.77 -8.52 -25.18
C ALA A 801 47.40 -9.62 -26.19
N ASN A 802 46.47 -10.49 -25.80
CA ASN A 802 45.99 -11.61 -26.62
C ASN A 802 44.59 -11.33 -27.17
N LEU A 803 44.40 -11.44 -28.48
CA LEU A 803 43.06 -11.21 -29.10
C LEU A 803 42.03 -12.30 -28.76
N VAL A 804 42.49 -13.51 -28.41
CA VAL A 804 41.63 -14.69 -28.16
C VAL A 804 41.28 -14.83 -26.67
N LEU A 805 42.16 -14.35 -25.79
CA LEU A 805 41.95 -14.42 -24.35
C LEU A 805 41.30 -13.13 -23.87
N GLY A 806 40.08 -13.22 -23.31
CA GLY A 806 39.41 -12.04 -22.74
C GLY A 806 40.24 -11.45 -21.59
N GLY A 807 40.21 -10.11 -21.44
CA GLY A 807 41.06 -9.40 -20.47
C GLY A 807 40.95 -9.86 -19.02
N ILE A 808 39.79 -10.36 -18.59
CA ILE A 808 39.58 -10.95 -17.25
C ILE A 808 40.34 -12.28 -17.11
N GLY A 809 40.35 -13.11 -18.16
CA GLY A 809 41.10 -14.36 -18.18
C GLY A 809 42.60 -14.10 -18.08
N GLU A 810 43.10 -13.12 -18.84
CA GLU A 810 44.51 -12.68 -18.80
C GLU A 810 44.90 -12.09 -17.43
N THR A 811 43.99 -11.33 -16.82
CA THR A 811 44.23 -10.67 -15.54
C THR A 811 44.19 -11.63 -14.36
N PHE A 812 43.27 -12.59 -14.32
CA PHE A 812 43.01 -13.39 -13.11
C PHE A 812 43.50 -14.85 -13.17
N LEU A 813 43.69 -15.44 -14.35
CA LEU A 813 44.18 -16.82 -14.46
C LEU A 813 45.70 -16.88 -14.41
N ASP A 814 46.22 -17.95 -13.81
CA ASP A 814 47.65 -18.23 -13.79
C ASP A 814 48.04 -19.10 -15.01
N PRO A 815 49.00 -18.66 -15.85
CA PRO A 815 49.45 -19.41 -17.00
C PRO A 815 50.23 -20.67 -16.59
N SER A 816 49.90 -21.80 -17.21
CA SER A 816 50.58 -23.10 -17.07
C SER A 816 52.05 -22.99 -17.46
N LYS A 817 52.95 -23.38 -16.54
CA LYS A 817 54.38 -23.52 -16.87
C LYS A 817 54.54 -24.74 -17.78
N GLY A 818 54.73 -24.51 -19.07
CA GLY A 818 55.42 -25.49 -19.89
C GLY A 818 56.92 -25.32 -19.65
N ASP A 819 57.65 -26.40 -19.42
CA ASP A 819 59.11 -26.37 -19.51
C ASP A 819 59.48 -25.94 -20.92
N LEU A 820 59.81 -24.66 -21.07
CA LEU A 820 60.62 -24.18 -22.17
C LEU A 820 62.06 -24.40 -21.69
N GLY A 821 62.67 -25.47 -22.20
CA GLY A 821 64.03 -25.86 -21.87
C GLY A 821 65.05 -24.72 -21.98
N ASP A 822 66.16 -24.91 -21.28
CA ASP A 822 67.28 -24.00 -21.14
C ASP A 822 67.54 -23.09 -22.37
N GLY A 823 67.62 -21.79 -22.09
CA GLY A 823 68.44 -20.86 -22.89
C GLY A 823 67.72 -19.91 -23.86
N MET A 824 66.40 -20.03 -24.13
CA MET A 824 65.72 -19.07 -25.00
C MET A 824 64.79 -18.14 -24.21
N LYS A 825 65.10 -16.83 -24.25
CA LYS A 825 64.37 -15.74 -23.59
C LYS A 825 62.88 -15.78 -23.95
N VAL A 826 62.06 -15.50 -22.93
CA VAL A 826 60.61 -15.23 -22.93
C VAL A 826 60.13 -14.63 -24.26
N ALA A 827 59.52 -15.45 -25.11
CA ALA A 827 58.77 -15.00 -26.28
C ALA A 827 57.30 -15.40 -26.11
N GLU A 828 56.53 -14.46 -25.55
CA GLU A 828 55.22 -14.04 -26.07
C GLU A 828 54.07 -15.07 -26.16
N GLY A 829 54.07 -16.14 -25.37
CA GLY A 829 52.95 -17.11 -25.32
C GLY A 829 52.31 -17.29 -23.93
N VAL A 830 50.98 -17.28 -23.84
CA VAL A 830 50.18 -17.63 -22.64
C VAL A 830 49.63 -19.05 -22.80
N ALA A 831 49.97 -19.97 -21.89
CA ALA A 831 49.46 -21.34 -21.91
C ALA A 831 48.44 -21.58 -20.79
N LEU A 832 47.30 -22.19 -21.11
CA LEU A 832 46.23 -22.53 -20.17
C LEU A 832 45.86 -24.00 -20.30
N ASP A 833 45.51 -24.65 -19.19
CA ASP A 833 44.89 -25.98 -19.25
C ASP A 833 43.48 -25.91 -19.85
N ASN A 834 42.96 -27.03 -20.36
CA ASN A 834 41.67 -27.03 -21.06
C ASN A 834 40.50 -26.61 -20.15
N VAL A 835 40.55 -26.89 -18.85
CA VAL A 835 39.51 -26.46 -17.90
C VAL A 835 39.55 -24.94 -17.72
N SER A 836 40.75 -24.36 -17.59
CA SER A 836 40.92 -22.90 -17.64
C SER A 836 40.48 -22.27 -18.97
N CYS A 837 40.65 -22.97 -20.10
CA CYS A 837 40.15 -22.52 -21.41
C CYS A 837 38.62 -22.46 -21.44
N VAL A 838 37.93 -23.47 -20.90
CA VAL A 838 36.46 -23.48 -20.76
C VAL A 838 35.99 -22.31 -19.89
N MET A 839 36.68 -22.00 -18.79
CA MET A 839 36.36 -20.81 -17.97
C MET A 839 36.42 -19.52 -18.78
N CYS A 840 37.38 -19.42 -19.72
CA CYS A 840 37.50 -18.32 -20.66
C CYS A 840 36.55 -18.40 -21.87
N GLY A 841 35.66 -19.39 -21.96
CA GLY A 841 34.72 -19.55 -23.08
C GLY A 841 35.38 -20.08 -24.35
N LEU A 842 36.49 -20.82 -24.21
CA LEU A 842 37.22 -21.48 -25.29
C LEU A 842 37.02 -22.99 -25.15
N LEU A 843 36.24 -23.58 -26.05
CA LEU A 843 35.94 -25.02 -26.05
C LEU A 843 36.90 -25.74 -27.01
N VAL A 844 37.74 -26.61 -26.45
CA VAL A 844 38.77 -27.36 -27.20
C VAL A 844 38.25 -28.76 -27.51
N TYR A 845 37.95 -29.05 -28.76
CA TYR A 845 37.46 -30.37 -29.17
C TYR A 845 38.26 -30.93 -30.33
N ARG A 846 38.17 -32.25 -30.53
CA ARG A 846 38.90 -32.96 -31.58
C ARG A 846 37.91 -33.60 -32.54
N VAL A 847 38.17 -33.43 -33.83
CA VAL A 847 37.54 -34.20 -34.89
C VAL A 847 38.66 -34.91 -35.66
N GLU A 848 38.65 -36.24 -35.61
CA GLU A 848 39.65 -37.13 -36.22
C GLU A 848 41.10 -36.87 -35.78
N ARG A 849 41.89 -36.14 -36.59
CA ARG A 849 43.31 -35.77 -36.34
C ARG A 849 43.52 -34.29 -36.06
N THR A 850 42.46 -33.48 -36.11
CA THR A 850 42.55 -32.02 -35.97
C THR A 850 41.93 -31.58 -34.66
N VAL A 851 42.61 -30.69 -33.95
CA VAL A 851 42.07 -30.01 -32.77
C VAL A 851 41.46 -28.68 -33.21
N TYR A 852 40.27 -28.39 -32.72
CA TYR A 852 39.54 -27.16 -32.95
C TYR A 852 39.32 -26.44 -31.62
N VAL A 853 39.36 -25.11 -31.66
CA VAL A 853 39.02 -24.25 -30.54
C VAL A 853 37.85 -23.39 -30.97
N PHE A 854 36.70 -23.58 -30.32
CA PHE A 854 35.55 -22.71 -30.49
C PHE A 854 35.58 -21.61 -29.43
N ASP A 855 35.68 -20.36 -29.89
CA ASP A 855 35.52 -19.20 -29.03
C ASP A 855 34.05 -18.78 -28.99
N LEU A 856 33.42 -19.01 -27.84
CA LEU A 856 32.02 -18.67 -27.58
C LEU A 856 31.77 -17.16 -27.69
N LYS A 857 32.74 -16.33 -27.30
CA LYS A 857 32.63 -14.86 -27.24
C LYS A 857 32.63 -14.26 -28.65
N LEU A 858 33.51 -14.77 -29.50
CA LEU A 858 33.66 -14.30 -30.88
C LEU A 858 32.75 -15.07 -31.85
N TRP A 859 32.21 -16.21 -31.42
CA TRP A 859 31.46 -17.16 -32.24
C TRP A 859 32.27 -17.68 -33.45
N ILE A 860 33.55 -17.97 -33.23
CA ILE A 860 34.50 -18.41 -34.27
C ILE A 860 35.15 -19.73 -33.87
N VAL A 861 35.39 -20.60 -34.86
CA VAL A 861 36.17 -21.83 -34.70
C VAL A 861 37.54 -21.67 -35.35
N PHE A 862 38.61 -21.92 -34.58
CA PHE A 862 39.98 -21.91 -35.07
C PHE A 862 40.55 -23.33 -35.11
N LYS A 863 41.36 -23.62 -36.14
CA LYS A 863 42.07 -24.90 -36.28
C LYS A 863 43.44 -24.84 -35.59
N VAL A 864 43.75 -25.85 -34.80
CA VAL A 864 45.00 -26.00 -34.05
C VAL A 864 45.76 -27.22 -34.56
N GLN A 865 47.03 -27.05 -34.92
CA GLN A 865 47.88 -28.16 -35.34
C GLN A 865 48.33 -28.97 -34.11
N SER A 866 47.97 -30.27 -34.06
CA SER A 866 48.35 -31.19 -32.97
C SER A 866 49.02 -32.45 -33.51
N GLY A 867 50.13 -32.86 -32.89
CA GLY A 867 50.89 -34.07 -33.25
C GLY A 867 50.53 -35.32 -32.43
N THR A 868 49.57 -35.26 -31.50
CA THR A 868 49.27 -36.36 -30.56
C THR A 868 47.91 -37.03 -30.79
N PRO A 869 47.73 -38.31 -30.41
CA PRO A 869 46.47 -39.05 -30.59
C PRO A 869 45.36 -38.70 -29.57
N THR A 870 45.69 -38.05 -28.44
CA THR A 870 44.72 -37.63 -27.40
C THR A 870 44.47 -36.12 -27.39
N LEU A 871 43.37 -35.68 -26.76
CA LEU A 871 43.10 -34.26 -26.50
C LEU A 871 44.26 -33.69 -25.65
N PRO A 872 44.91 -32.59 -26.06
CA PRO A 872 46.07 -32.06 -25.35
C PRO A 872 45.65 -31.53 -23.97
N PRO A 873 46.47 -31.68 -22.91
CA PRO A 873 46.14 -31.17 -21.58
C PRO A 873 46.29 -29.65 -21.44
N ILE A 874 47.10 -29.02 -22.30
CA ILE A 874 47.42 -27.58 -22.27
C ILE A 874 47.30 -26.98 -23.67
N THR A 875 46.68 -25.82 -23.78
CA THR A 875 46.54 -25.01 -25.00
C THR A 875 47.36 -23.72 -24.85
N SER A 876 48.17 -23.37 -25.85
CA SER A 876 48.99 -22.14 -25.85
C SER A 876 48.52 -21.11 -26.87
N PHE A 877 48.49 -19.85 -26.46
CA PHE A 877 48.09 -18.69 -27.25
C PHE A 877 49.29 -17.76 -27.41
N HIS A 878 49.57 -17.32 -28.62
CA HIS A 878 50.67 -16.37 -28.91
C HIS A 878 50.13 -14.95 -28.97
N SER A 879 50.81 -14.00 -28.33
CA SER A 879 50.45 -12.59 -28.37
C SER A 879 50.84 -11.97 -29.70
N SER A 880 50.07 -10.99 -30.18
CA SER A 880 50.50 -10.16 -31.30
C SER A 880 51.50 -9.12 -30.79
N ALA A 881 52.80 -9.37 -30.93
CA ALA A 881 53.77 -8.29 -30.81
C ALA A 881 53.57 -7.33 -31.98
N ILE A 882 52.99 -6.15 -31.73
CA ILE A 882 53.31 -4.98 -32.54
C ILE A 882 54.78 -4.71 -32.24
N LYS A 883 55.68 -5.24 -33.07
CA LYS A 883 57.13 -4.96 -32.98
C LYS A 883 57.32 -3.44 -33.02
N ARG A 884 57.52 -2.81 -31.85
CA ARG A 884 58.30 -1.57 -31.82
C ARG A 884 59.71 -1.96 -32.23
N ILE A 885 60.09 -1.54 -33.43
CA ILE A 885 61.45 -1.70 -33.93
C ILE A 885 62.40 -1.11 -32.86
N PRO A 886 63.41 -1.85 -32.39
CA PRO A 886 64.31 -1.33 -31.38
C PRO A 886 65.09 -0.14 -31.95
N SER A 887 65.04 0.98 -31.25
CA SER A 887 65.95 2.10 -31.45
C SER A 887 67.37 1.66 -31.09
N SER A 888 68.22 1.49 -32.10
CA SER A 888 69.68 1.59 -31.96
C SER A 888 70.21 2.55 -33.03
N PRO A 889 71.30 3.29 -32.75
CA PRO A 889 71.53 4.61 -33.32
C PRO A 889 72.18 4.56 -34.71
N ALA A 890 71.89 5.60 -35.49
CA ALA A 890 72.56 5.97 -36.74
C ALA A 890 72.36 5.04 -37.95
N VAL A 891 71.18 5.09 -38.55
CA VAL A 891 71.07 5.11 -40.02
C VAL A 891 70.05 6.17 -40.42
N VAL A 892 70.48 7.02 -41.34
CA VAL A 892 69.83 8.21 -41.88
C VAL A 892 68.35 7.98 -42.19
N ALA A 893 67.53 8.92 -41.73
CA ALA A 893 66.12 9.01 -42.05
C ALA A 893 65.91 9.11 -43.57
N THR A 894 65.34 8.06 -44.16
CA THR A 894 64.45 8.23 -45.31
C THR A 894 63.03 8.04 -44.80
N ASP A 895 62.35 9.17 -44.65
CA ASP A 895 60.94 9.34 -44.31
C ASP A 895 60.06 8.54 -45.28
N SER A 896 59.74 7.29 -44.97
CA SER A 896 58.63 6.58 -45.61
C SER A 896 57.41 6.70 -44.69
N LYS A 897 56.69 7.81 -44.88
CA LYS A 897 55.29 7.91 -44.46
C LYS A 897 54.56 6.68 -44.99
N HIS A 898 54.28 5.70 -44.12
CA HIS A 898 53.29 4.67 -44.38
C HIS A 898 51.93 5.38 -44.46
N GLN A 899 51.63 5.97 -45.61
CA GLN A 899 50.28 6.41 -45.93
C GLN A 899 49.42 5.15 -45.90
N LEU A 900 48.50 5.07 -44.92
CA LEU A 900 47.41 4.09 -44.97
C LEU A 900 46.83 4.14 -46.39
N ARG A 901 46.85 3.00 -47.09
CA ARG A 901 46.32 2.92 -48.45
C ARG A 901 44.88 3.42 -48.42
N TRP A 902 44.44 4.10 -49.47
CA TRP A 902 43.05 4.58 -49.60
C TRP A 902 42.03 3.50 -49.24
N ARG A 903 42.29 2.24 -49.64
CA ARG A 903 41.47 1.07 -49.27
C ARG A 903 41.34 0.83 -47.77
N ASP A 904 42.39 1.05 -46.99
CA ASP A 904 42.38 0.87 -45.54
C ASP A 904 41.62 2.02 -44.84
N ARG A 905 41.75 3.25 -45.36
CA ARG A 905 40.95 4.40 -44.90
C ARG A 905 39.47 4.23 -45.21
N VAL A 906 39.13 3.73 -46.40
CA VAL A 906 37.74 3.42 -46.79
C VAL A 906 37.18 2.29 -45.93
N ARG A 907 37.94 1.21 -45.69
CA ARG A 907 37.51 0.12 -44.79
C ARG A 907 37.29 0.60 -43.36
N ALA A 908 38.19 1.42 -42.84
CA ALA A 908 38.01 2.04 -41.52
C ALA A 908 36.79 2.96 -41.48
N GLY A 909 36.57 3.77 -42.51
CA GLY A 909 35.38 4.62 -42.64
C GLY A 909 34.08 3.84 -42.71
N VAL A 910 34.04 2.75 -43.49
CA VAL A 910 32.88 1.84 -43.55
C VAL A 910 32.65 1.14 -42.21
N GLY A 911 33.73 0.72 -41.52
CA GLY A 911 33.65 0.16 -40.17
C GLY A 911 33.07 1.13 -39.16
N PHE A 912 33.55 2.39 -39.16
CA PHE A 912 32.99 3.45 -38.32
C PHE A 912 31.53 3.75 -38.64
N ALA A 913 31.18 3.82 -39.93
CA ALA A 913 29.80 4.00 -40.37
C ALA A 913 28.92 2.84 -39.86
N TYR A 914 29.36 1.58 -40.01
CA TYR A 914 28.64 0.42 -39.49
C TYR A 914 28.41 0.50 -37.98
N MET A 915 29.44 0.87 -37.19
CA MET A 915 29.30 1.06 -35.74
C MET A 915 28.30 2.17 -35.41
N PHE A 916 28.34 3.30 -36.13
CA PHE A 916 27.39 4.40 -35.95
C PHE A 916 25.95 3.98 -36.30
N TRP A 917 25.76 3.27 -37.41
CA TRP A 917 24.46 2.75 -37.84
C TRP A 917 23.92 1.69 -36.87
N ALA A 918 24.76 0.81 -36.33
CA ALA A 918 24.37 -0.16 -35.32
C ALA A 918 23.91 0.52 -34.02
N LEU A 919 24.67 1.51 -33.53
CA LEU A 919 24.29 2.31 -32.36
C LEU A 919 22.98 3.09 -32.60
N THR A 920 22.86 3.73 -33.76
CA THR A 920 21.64 4.45 -34.14
C THR A 920 20.44 3.50 -34.23
N GLY A 921 20.63 2.32 -34.82
CA GLY A 921 19.61 1.27 -34.89
C GLY A 921 19.15 0.80 -33.51
N MET A 922 20.08 0.62 -32.55
CA MET A 922 19.70 0.32 -31.15
C MET A 922 18.89 1.44 -30.51
N VAL A 923 19.27 2.70 -30.71
CA VAL A 923 18.51 3.86 -30.17
C VAL A 923 17.11 3.93 -30.79
N LEU A 924 17.00 3.77 -32.11
CA LEU A 924 15.72 3.76 -32.81
C LEU A 924 14.84 2.59 -32.34
N TYR A 925 15.41 1.41 -32.09
CA TYR A 925 14.69 0.28 -31.53
C TYR A 925 14.14 0.59 -30.14
N ILE A 926 14.93 1.21 -29.26
CA ILE A 926 14.49 1.61 -27.90
C ILE A 926 13.35 2.64 -27.97
N LEU A 927 13.45 3.63 -28.86
CA LEU A 927 12.39 4.63 -29.04
C LEU A 927 11.09 3.98 -29.56
N ALA A 928 11.21 3.05 -30.51
CA ALA A 928 10.06 2.32 -31.02
C ALA A 928 9.41 1.41 -29.97
N THR A 929 10.21 0.74 -29.13
CA THR A 929 9.65 -0.08 -28.04
C THR A 929 9.04 0.78 -26.94
N GLN A 930 9.60 1.95 -26.62
CA GLN A 930 9.02 2.86 -25.63
C GLN A 930 7.59 3.29 -25.99
N GLU A 931 7.31 3.57 -27.26
CA GLU A 931 5.96 3.97 -27.68
C GLU A 931 5.00 2.78 -27.83
N ASN A 932 5.46 1.67 -28.40
CA ASN A 932 4.59 0.52 -28.64
C ASN A 932 4.31 -0.23 -27.34
N MET A 933 5.31 -0.42 -26.48
CA MET A 933 5.18 -1.11 -25.19
C MET A 933 4.83 -0.16 -24.03
N ALA A 934 4.29 1.03 -24.32
CA ALA A 934 3.82 1.98 -23.31
C ALA A 934 2.62 1.47 -22.50
N ASN A 935 1.96 0.41 -22.98
CA ASN A 935 0.86 -0.27 -22.33
C ASN A 935 0.94 -1.78 -22.63
N ASP A 936 0.25 -2.57 -21.82
CA ASP A 936 0.25 -4.03 -21.93
C ASP A 936 -0.41 -4.57 -23.20
N PHE A 937 -1.17 -3.74 -23.94
CA PHE A 937 -1.75 -4.12 -25.24
C PHE A 937 -0.76 -3.97 -26.40
N TRP A 938 0.43 -3.43 -26.13
CA TRP A 938 1.44 -3.07 -27.12
C TRP A 938 0.91 -2.15 -28.22
N TRP A 939 -0.06 -1.30 -27.86
CA TRP A 939 -0.77 -0.43 -28.79
C TRP A 939 -0.32 1.01 -28.59
N LYS A 940 0.49 1.51 -29.52
CA LYS A 940 0.93 2.92 -29.52
C LYS A 940 -0.25 3.89 -29.42
N GLY A 941 -0.21 4.76 -28.41
CA GLY A 941 -1.20 5.82 -28.20
C GLY A 941 -2.52 5.38 -27.55
N PHE A 942 -2.61 4.13 -27.08
CA PHE A 942 -3.78 3.65 -26.36
C PHE A 942 -3.96 4.42 -25.04
N ASN A 943 -5.13 5.04 -24.85
CA ASN A 943 -5.48 5.72 -23.61
C ASN A 943 -6.87 5.27 -23.16
N SER A 944 -6.94 4.68 -21.97
CA SER A 944 -8.18 4.18 -21.38
C SER A 944 -9.33 5.19 -21.37
N THR A 945 -9.08 6.49 -21.18
CA THR A 945 -10.15 7.51 -21.14
C THR A 945 -10.72 7.84 -22.52
N GLY A 946 -9.91 7.71 -23.58
CA GLY A 946 -10.34 8.04 -24.95
C GLY A 946 -10.76 6.82 -25.75
N THR A 947 -9.99 5.73 -25.67
CA THR A 947 -10.16 4.54 -26.49
C THR A 947 -11.30 3.63 -26.02
N HIS A 948 -11.63 3.59 -24.72
CA HIS A 948 -12.82 2.88 -24.25
C HIS A 948 -14.12 3.66 -24.44
N ALA A 949 -14.04 4.97 -24.69
CA ALA A 949 -15.20 5.81 -24.97
C ALA A 949 -15.63 5.74 -26.45
N TYR A 950 -14.76 5.25 -27.34
CA TYR A 950 -15.00 5.00 -28.77
C TYR A 950 -15.38 3.53 -28.99
#